data_AF-A0A6B0YWA4-F1
#
_entry.id   AF-A0A6B0YWA4-F1
#
_cell.length_a   1.000
_cell.length_b   1.000
_cell.length_c   1.000
_cell.angle_alpha   90.00
_cell.angle_beta   90.00
_cell.angle_gamma   90.00
#
_symmetry.space_group_name_H-M   'P 1'
#
loop_
_entity.id
_entity.type
_entity.pdbx_description
1 polymer ?
#
loop_
_entity_poly.entity_id
_entity_poly.type
_entity_poly.pdbx_seq_one_letter_code
_entity_poly.pdbx_strand_id
1 'polypeptide(L)'
;MITEKMRQEIDEILARYPTGRQRSGILPALYVIQREFGYCPVDAQDELAEILGIAPAEVGAVVGFYNMLHEEPKGEYHIEVCTNVPCMLRGGNQCLHNFENALGIHHGEKSEDGKFALDHMECLGSCGTAPMAIVTDQKTGQIRYFENLDSPEDVEKALELLRSGNGFNTLERWTPEADPNGEGASDGPYRTGGMEPRYLMDRLNAPDSHTIETYEDDGGYATARRVLSEIEPADMVDQIKASGIRGRGGAGFPTGVKWGFLPQGVQPRYMVVNADESEPGTFKDRIVMEYDPHQLIEGIILSCHAIESEKAFVYIRGEYYFAYTRMQDALAEARAKGYLGENIFGSGNNLDIVMHRGAGAYECGEETAQLTSLEGYRGQPRLKPPFPAVEGLYAKPTIVNNVESICNVTHVMRHGVDWYKEYGTERSPGMRIFCLSGNVKRPGLYELPHATPLSELVNKHGGGPEDENHPIKAIVPGGLSMKLLTPDQFDTPLDFESITEAGSLLGSAGVIAIDDRTSMVEVARRTLSFYREESCGKCTPCREGTAWLEKILLRIEEGQGLGKDLELMEFIADNIAGKSFCPFGEASVWGLQSNLLKFRPEFSSQIEDTNPDEVGPVLPIRPDYRPNTHEESGLRDSTFAPAGGNIVLHDDLVPGDD
;
A
#
# COMPACT_ATOMS: atom_id res chain seq x y z
N MET A 1 26.96 -19.14 3.45
CA MET A 1 26.43 -18.63 2.17
C MET A 1 26.59 -17.13 2.07
N ILE A 2 26.27 -16.37 3.12
CA ILE A 2 26.51 -14.93 3.18
C ILE A 2 28.01 -14.66 3.06
N THR A 3 28.39 -13.97 1.99
CA THR A 3 29.79 -13.59 1.74
C THR A 3 30.21 -12.43 2.63
N GLU A 4 31.52 -12.18 2.75
CA GLU A 4 32.03 -11.04 3.53
C GLU A 4 31.48 -9.70 3.02
N LYS A 5 31.36 -9.55 1.69
CA LYS A 5 30.78 -8.35 1.07
C LYS A 5 29.32 -8.16 1.49
N MET A 6 28.52 -9.23 1.46
CA MET A 6 27.12 -9.18 1.90
C MET A 6 27.01 -8.86 3.38
N ARG A 7 27.87 -9.47 4.21
CA ARG A 7 27.91 -9.21 5.65
C ARG A 7 28.19 -7.74 5.93
N GLN A 8 29.16 -7.14 5.24
CA GLN A 8 29.45 -5.70 5.40
C GLN A 8 28.22 -4.84 5.05
N GLU A 9 27.56 -5.11 3.93
CA GLU A 9 26.36 -4.37 3.51
C GLU A 9 25.20 -4.55 4.51
N ILE A 10 25.00 -5.77 5.02
CA ILE A 10 24.02 -6.06 6.07
C ILE A 10 24.37 -5.28 7.33
N ASP A 11 25.61 -5.29 7.81
CA ASP A 11 26.03 -4.57 9.01
C ASP A 11 25.81 -3.04 8.86
N GLU A 12 26.05 -2.47 7.68
CA GLU A 12 25.75 -1.07 7.35
C GLU A 12 24.25 -0.76 7.38
N ILE A 13 23.41 -1.69 6.93
CA ILE A 13 21.94 -1.59 7.02
C ILE A 13 21.49 -1.63 8.50
N LEU A 14 22.01 -2.58 9.27
CA LEU A 14 21.66 -2.77 10.68
C LEU A 14 22.05 -1.56 11.54
N ALA A 15 23.13 -0.86 11.19
CA ALA A 15 23.61 0.33 11.88
C ALA A 15 22.66 1.55 11.75
N ARG A 16 21.74 1.56 10.78
CA ARG A 16 20.78 2.67 10.58
C ARG A 16 19.72 2.71 11.69
N TYR A 17 19.43 1.56 12.29
CA TYR A 17 18.41 1.40 13.32
C TYR A 17 18.99 1.66 14.72
N PRO A 18 18.17 2.10 15.70
CA PRO A 18 18.63 2.31 17.06
C PRO A 18 19.32 1.08 17.66
N THR A 19 20.29 1.29 18.55
CA THR A 19 20.97 0.19 19.25
C THR A 19 19.97 -0.73 19.97
N GLY A 20 20.11 -2.03 19.78
CA GLY A 20 19.19 -3.05 20.30
C GLY A 20 17.94 -3.27 19.45
N ARG A 21 17.80 -2.57 18.32
CA ARG A 21 16.66 -2.67 17.38
C ARG A 21 17.07 -3.18 15.99
N GLN A 22 18.20 -3.86 15.90
CA GLN A 22 18.77 -4.39 14.64
C GLN A 22 17.81 -5.34 13.90
N ARG A 23 16.88 -6.00 14.61
CA ARG A 23 15.82 -6.81 13.99
C ARG A 23 15.07 -6.06 12.88
N SER A 24 14.87 -4.75 13.02
CA SER A 24 14.24 -3.90 12.00
C SER A 24 14.94 -3.95 10.63
N GLY A 25 16.21 -4.34 10.57
CA GLY A 25 16.93 -4.50 9.32
C GLY A 25 16.71 -5.84 8.61
N ILE A 26 15.83 -6.72 9.09
CA ILE A 26 15.63 -8.05 8.50
C ILE A 26 15.15 -7.98 7.04
N LEU A 27 14.17 -7.13 6.71
CA LEU A 27 13.67 -6.97 5.35
C LEU A 27 14.74 -6.45 4.39
N PRO A 28 15.44 -5.32 4.68
CA PRO A 28 16.51 -4.86 3.81
C PRO A 28 17.69 -5.85 3.73
N ALA A 29 18.00 -6.60 4.79
CA ALA A 29 19.00 -7.66 4.72
C ALA A 29 18.57 -8.83 3.81
N LEU A 30 17.29 -9.21 3.85
CA LEU A 30 16.74 -10.24 2.95
C LEU A 30 16.77 -9.78 1.48
N TYR A 31 16.61 -8.49 1.19
CA TYR A 31 16.84 -7.98 -0.16
C TYR A 31 18.29 -8.13 -0.63
N VAL A 32 19.28 -7.97 0.26
CA VAL A 32 20.69 -8.24 -0.07
C VAL A 32 20.88 -9.72 -0.40
N ILE A 33 20.30 -10.62 0.40
CA ILE A 33 20.35 -12.07 0.16
C ILE A 33 19.68 -12.42 -1.18
N GLN A 34 18.47 -11.92 -1.41
CA GLN A 34 17.71 -12.18 -2.63
C GLN A 34 18.43 -11.67 -3.87
N ARG A 35 19.05 -10.50 -3.83
CA ARG A 35 19.84 -9.97 -4.96
C ARG A 35 20.99 -10.91 -5.35
N GLU A 36 21.66 -11.51 -4.38
CA GLU A 36 22.85 -12.33 -4.64
C GLU A 36 22.50 -13.75 -5.10
N PHE A 37 21.37 -14.29 -4.64
CA PHE A 37 20.96 -15.67 -4.96
C PHE A 37 19.79 -15.78 -5.95
N GLY A 38 19.07 -14.69 -6.22
CA GLY A 38 17.80 -14.67 -6.97
C GLY A 38 16.58 -15.14 -6.17
N TYR A 39 16.76 -15.46 -4.88
CA TYR A 39 15.75 -15.89 -3.91
C TYR A 39 16.36 -15.87 -2.50
N CYS A 40 15.60 -16.25 -1.47
CA CYS A 40 16.06 -16.33 -0.08
C CYS A 40 16.32 -17.81 0.35
N PRO A 41 17.46 -18.43 0.05
CA PRO A 41 17.72 -19.80 0.46
C PRO A 41 17.79 -19.98 1.99
N VAL A 42 17.29 -21.12 2.47
CA VAL A 42 17.17 -21.43 3.91
C VAL A 42 18.52 -21.27 4.65
N ASP A 43 19.63 -21.78 4.14
CA ASP A 43 20.91 -21.65 4.87
C ASP A 43 21.36 -20.17 4.98
N ALA A 44 20.95 -19.28 4.08
CA ALA A 44 21.26 -17.85 4.17
C ALA A 44 20.31 -17.15 5.16
N GLN A 45 19.07 -17.63 5.26
CA GLN A 45 18.14 -17.20 6.32
C GLN A 45 18.68 -17.58 7.70
N ASP A 46 19.22 -18.80 7.85
CA ASP A 46 19.83 -19.29 9.10
C ASP A 46 21.04 -18.44 9.50
N GLU A 47 21.94 -18.14 8.56
CA GLU A 47 23.09 -17.25 8.81
C GLU A 47 22.66 -15.81 9.14
N LEU A 48 21.59 -15.29 8.53
CA LEU A 48 21.02 -13.99 8.91
C LEU A 48 20.43 -14.02 10.33
N ALA A 49 19.78 -15.13 10.72
CA ALA A 49 19.27 -15.32 12.07
C ALA A 49 20.41 -15.30 13.11
N GLU A 50 21.55 -15.93 12.79
CA GLU A 50 22.76 -15.87 13.62
C GLU A 50 23.31 -14.44 13.75
N ILE A 51 23.36 -13.67 12.64
CA ILE A 51 23.78 -12.26 12.66
C ILE A 51 22.89 -11.42 13.59
N LEU A 52 21.58 -11.65 13.53
CA LEU A 52 20.58 -10.90 14.31
C LEU A 52 20.40 -11.42 15.74
N GLY A 53 20.93 -12.61 16.06
CA GLY A 53 20.75 -13.27 17.36
C GLY A 53 19.31 -13.71 17.63
N ILE A 54 18.59 -14.16 16.60
CA ILE A 54 17.19 -14.62 16.67
C ILE A 54 17.04 -16.06 16.19
N ALA A 55 15.87 -16.68 16.34
CA ALA A 55 15.67 -18.05 15.87
C ALA A 55 15.51 -18.09 14.33
N PRO A 56 16.06 -19.09 13.63
CA PRO A 56 15.92 -19.22 12.17
C PRO A 56 14.48 -19.20 11.67
N ALA A 57 13.57 -19.84 12.41
CA ALA A 57 12.14 -19.85 12.10
C ALA A 57 11.50 -18.45 12.08
N GLU A 58 12.09 -17.47 12.78
CA GLU A 58 11.60 -16.10 12.75
C GLU A 58 11.96 -15.37 11.45
N VAL A 59 13.10 -15.71 10.84
CA VAL A 59 13.47 -15.22 9.50
C VAL A 59 12.61 -15.90 8.45
N GLY A 60 12.45 -17.22 8.52
CA GLY A 60 11.57 -17.96 7.61
C GLY A 60 10.11 -17.50 7.67
N ALA A 61 9.61 -17.15 8.86
CA ALA A 61 8.27 -16.59 8.99
C ALA A 61 8.11 -15.20 8.32
N VAL A 62 9.19 -14.42 8.20
CA VAL A 62 9.20 -13.17 7.44
C VAL A 62 9.21 -13.47 5.94
N VAL A 63 10.10 -14.34 5.47
CA VAL A 63 10.16 -14.73 4.06
C VAL A 63 8.81 -15.25 3.55
N GLY A 64 8.17 -16.17 4.28
CA GLY A 64 6.87 -16.73 3.88
C GLY A 64 5.66 -15.81 4.07
N PHE A 65 5.83 -14.56 4.50
CA PHE A 65 4.73 -13.60 4.68
C PHE A 65 4.69 -12.50 3.61
N TYR A 66 5.84 -12.10 3.06
CA TYR A 66 5.95 -10.94 2.18
C TYR A 66 6.09 -11.37 0.71
N ASN A 67 5.20 -10.88 -0.16
CA ASN A 67 5.08 -11.37 -1.55
C ASN A 67 6.34 -11.13 -2.41
N MET A 68 7.13 -10.11 -2.09
CA MET A 68 8.35 -9.78 -2.84
C MET A 68 9.60 -10.53 -2.36
N LEU A 69 9.47 -11.42 -1.37
CA LEU A 69 10.54 -12.31 -0.92
C LEU A 69 10.28 -13.71 -1.45
N HIS A 70 11.21 -14.25 -2.25
CA HIS A 70 10.99 -15.50 -2.97
C HIS A 70 11.67 -16.67 -2.27
N GLU A 71 10.97 -17.79 -2.16
CA GLU A 71 11.53 -19.06 -1.66
C GLU A 71 12.19 -19.89 -2.78
N GLU A 72 11.92 -19.55 -4.04
CA GLU A 72 12.45 -20.22 -5.22
C GLU A 72 13.05 -19.22 -6.22
N PRO A 73 14.09 -19.61 -6.99
CA PRO A 73 14.68 -18.74 -8.00
C PRO A 73 13.68 -18.31 -9.07
N LYS A 74 13.66 -17.01 -9.36
CA LYS A 74 12.95 -16.43 -10.52
C LYS A 74 13.83 -16.43 -11.77
N GLY A 75 13.24 -16.10 -12.93
CA GLY A 75 13.98 -15.89 -14.17
C GLY A 75 14.84 -14.61 -14.11
N GLU A 76 15.82 -14.45 -15.00
CA GLU A 76 16.70 -13.25 -15.04
C GLU A 76 15.91 -11.95 -14.94
N TYR A 77 14.82 -11.84 -15.70
CA TYR A 77 13.81 -10.82 -15.55
C TYR A 77 12.53 -11.43 -14.98
N HIS A 78 12.10 -10.94 -13.83
CA HIS A 78 10.81 -11.30 -13.25
C HIS A 78 9.80 -10.21 -13.57
N ILE A 79 8.80 -10.55 -14.38
CA ILE A 79 7.75 -9.66 -14.87
C ILE A 79 6.50 -9.90 -14.02
N GLU A 80 5.95 -8.84 -13.45
CA GLU A 80 4.76 -8.87 -12.63
C GLU A 80 3.73 -7.88 -13.19
N VAL A 81 2.60 -8.40 -13.68
CA VAL A 81 1.53 -7.58 -14.31
C VAL A 81 0.44 -7.25 -13.30
N CYS A 82 0.03 -5.98 -13.22
CA CYS A 82 -1.06 -5.56 -12.34
C CYS A 82 -2.42 -6.01 -12.90
N THR A 83 -3.13 -6.85 -12.16
CA THR A 83 -4.47 -7.34 -12.52
C THR A 83 -5.58 -6.83 -11.59
N ASN A 84 -5.26 -5.91 -10.68
CA ASN A 84 -6.23 -5.34 -9.76
C ASN A 84 -7.25 -4.44 -10.49
N VAL A 85 -8.40 -4.13 -9.87
CA VAL A 85 -9.59 -3.52 -10.49
C VAL A 85 -9.27 -2.32 -11.40
N PRO A 86 -8.49 -1.29 -11.00
CA PRO A 86 -8.19 -0.18 -11.90
C PRO A 86 -7.46 -0.60 -13.18
N CYS A 87 -6.54 -1.56 -13.11
CA CYS A 87 -5.86 -2.09 -14.29
C CYS A 87 -6.76 -3.04 -15.08
N MET A 88 -7.55 -3.88 -14.42
CA MET A 88 -8.54 -4.75 -15.05
C MET A 88 -9.49 -3.96 -15.96
N LEU A 89 -10.02 -2.82 -15.46
CA LEU A 89 -10.90 -1.92 -16.22
C LEU A 89 -10.24 -1.33 -17.47
N ARG A 90 -8.90 -1.33 -17.53
CA ARG A 90 -8.08 -0.81 -18.64
C ARG A 90 -7.44 -1.90 -19.48
N GLY A 91 -7.78 -3.17 -19.26
CA GLY A 91 -7.23 -4.28 -20.04
C GLY A 91 -6.04 -4.99 -19.39
N GLY A 92 -5.82 -4.87 -18.08
CA GLY A 92 -4.73 -5.54 -17.35
C GLY A 92 -4.69 -7.06 -17.55
N ASN A 93 -5.86 -7.72 -17.59
CA ASN A 93 -5.94 -9.16 -17.90
C ASN A 93 -5.49 -9.46 -19.34
N GLN A 94 -5.85 -8.61 -20.30
CA GLN A 94 -5.41 -8.74 -21.68
C GLN A 94 -3.91 -8.47 -21.81
N CYS A 95 -3.36 -7.52 -21.05
CA CYS A 95 -1.93 -7.27 -20.97
C CYS A 95 -1.17 -8.51 -20.45
N LEU A 96 -1.65 -9.15 -19.38
CA LEU A 96 -1.06 -10.41 -18.89
C LEU A 96 -1.10 -11.48 -19.97
N HIS A 97 -2.23 -11.65 -20.65
CA HIS A 97 -2.35 -12.62 -21.74
C HIS A 97 -1.43 -12.32 -22.93
N ASN A 98 -1.19 -11.04 -23.23
CA ASN A 98 -0.23 -10.64 -24.27
C ASN A 98 1.20 -11.06 -23.89
N PHE A 99 1.59 -10.93 -22.62
CA PHE A 99 2.88 -11.45 -22.14
C PHE A 99 2.94 -12.97 -22.24
N GLU A 100 1.88 -13.68 -21.83
CA GLU A 100 1.83 -15.15 -21.94
C GLU A 100 2.05 -15.62 -23.38
N ASN A 101 1.34 -15.00 -24.33
CA ASN A 101 1.44 -15.31 -25.75
C ASN A 101 2.83 -14.99 -26.32
N ALA A 102 3.41 -13.84 -25.95
CA ALA A 102 4.71 -13.41 -26.47
C ALA A 102 5.88 -14.25 -25.90
N LEU A 103 5.74 -14.74 -24.66
CA LEU A 103 6.76 -15.55 -23.99
C LEU A 103 6.56 -17.06 -24.18
N GLY A 104 5.35 -17.50 -24.53
CA GLY A 104 5.01 -18.92 -24.62
C GLY A 104 4.94 -19.63 -23.27
N ILE A 105 4.62 -18.90 -22.20
CA ILE A 105 4.51 -19.40 -20.82
C ILE A 105 3.24 -18.86 -20.17
N HIS A 106 2.74 -19.50 -19.11
CA HIS A 106 1.65 -19.00 -18.29
C HIS A 106 2.15 -18.20 -17.09
N HIS A 107 1.25 -17.44 -16.46
CA HIS A 107 1.55 -16.85 -15.15
C HIS A 107 1.94 -17.95 -14.13
N GLY A 108 2.94 -17.70 -13.30
CA GLY A 108 3.55 -18.68 -12.40
C GLY A 108 4.68 -19.50 -13.03
N GLU A 109 4.94 -19.35 -14.33
CA GLU A 109 5.94 -20.13 -15.05
C GLU A 109 7.20 -19.32 -15.39
N LYS A 110 8.23 -20.05 -15.83
CA LYS A 110 9.52 -19.53 -16.29
C LYS A 110 9.76 -20.00 -17.72
N SER A 111 10.38 -19.14 -18.54
CA SER A 111 10.81 -19.52 -19.88
C SER A 111 11.89 -20.62 -19.82
N GLU A 112 11.96 -21.47 -20.84
CA GLU A 112 12.90 -22.61 -20.88
C GLU A 112 14.37 -22.18 -20.78
N ASP A 113 14.70 -20.99 -21.29
CA ASP A 113 16.03 -20.38 -21.22
C ASP A 113 16.34 -19.72 -19.86
N GLY A 114 15.36 -19.69 -18.94
CA GLY A 114 15.46 -19.06 -17.62
C GLY A 114 15.52 -17.53 -17.66
N LYS A 115 15.29 -16.92 -18.82
CA LYS A 115 15.41 -15.46 -18.99
C LYS A 115 14.24 -14.69 -18.41
N PHE A 116 13.03 -15.25 -18.47
CA PHE A 116 11.81 -14.59 -18.01
C PHE A 116 11.06 -15.47 -17.01
N ALA A 117 10.54 -14.85 -15.96
CA ALA A 117 9.44 -15.36 -15.16
C ALA A 117 8.26 -14.41 -15.31
N LEU A 118 7.05 -14.94 -15.42
CA LEU A 118 5.84 -14.14 -15.53
C LEU A 118 4.91 -14.45 -14.36
N ASP A 119 4.54 -13.44 -13.61
CA ASP A 119 3.55 -13.51 -12.55
C ASP A 119 2.53 -12.38 -12.72
N HIS A 120 1.39 -12.50 -12.05
CA HIS A 120 0.56 -11.34 -11.78
C HIS A 120 0.92 -10.79 -10.41
N MET A 121 0.68 -9.50 -10.22
CA MET A 121 0.73 -8.86 -8.92
C MET A 121 -0.52 -8.03 -8.72
N GLU A 122 -0.77 -7.70 -7.45
CA GLU A 122 -1.83 -6.81 -7.06
C GLU A 122 -1.54 -5.35 -7.47
N CYS A 123 -2.03 -4.35 -6.74
CA CYS A 123 -1.89 -2.97 -7.18
C CYS A 123 -0.44 -2.50 -7.22
N LEU A 124 0.07 -2.11 -8.39
CA LEU A 124 1.43 -1.59 -8.57
C LEU A 124 1.54 -0.04 -8.49
N GLY A 125 0.46 0.66 -8.11
CA GLY A 125 0.49 2.11 -7.87
C GLY A 125 0.72 2.96 -9.12
N SER A 126 0.22 2.52 -10.28
CA SER A 126 0.21 3.31 -11.52
C SER A 126 -1.14 3.27 -12.24
N CYS A 127 -2.22 3.42 -11.49
CA CYS A 127 -3.58 3.33 -12.06
C CYS A 127 -3.90 4.47 -13.05
N GLY A 128 -3.10 5.54 -13.07
CA GLY A 128 -3.18 6.63 -14.05
C GLY A 128 -2.69 6.28 -15.45
N THR A 129 -1.86 5.24 -15.58
CA THR A 129 -1.21 4.78 -16.83
C THR A 129 -1.32 3.27 -17.00
N ALA A 130 -2.40 2.70 -16.47
CA ALA A 130 -2.75 1.30 -16.67
C ALA A 130 -3.12 1.02 -18.14
N PRO A 131 -2.86 -0.20 -18.66
CA PRO A 131 -2.21 -1.35 -18.00
C PRO A 131 -0.71 -1.16 -17.72
N MET A 132 -0.20 -1.86 -16.71
CA MET A 132 1.20 -1.75 -16.34
C MET A 132 1.79 -3.06 -15.78
N ALA A 133 3.12 -3.16 -15.85
CA ALA A 133 3.92 -4.21 -15.24
C ALA A 133 5.16 -3.63 -14.54
N ILE A 134 5.63 -4.31 -13.49
CA ILE A 134 6.98 -4.12 -12.97
C ILE A 134 7.87 -5.23 -13.49
N VAL A 135 9.15 -4.91 -13.69
CA VAL A 135 10.17 -5.90 -14.04
C VAL A 135 11.32 -5.77 -13.05
N THR A 136 11.67 -6.88 -12.41
CA THR A 136 12.86 -6.99 -11.57
C THR A 136 13.98 -7.65 -12.36
N ASP A 137 15.14 -6.97 -12.48
CA ASP A 137 16.39 -7.60 -12.93
C ASP A 137 17.03 -8.32 -11.74
N GLN A 138 16.98 -9.65 -11.75
CA GLN A 138 17.49 -10.48 -10.66
C GLN A 138 19.01 -10.36 -10.47
N LYS A 139 19.77 -9.91 -11.49
CA LYS A 139 21.23 -9.73 -11.37
C LYS A 139 21.59 -8.52 -10.51
N THR A 140 20.76 -7.48 -10.55
CA THR A 140 21.03 -6.21 -9.86
C THR A 140 20.08 -5.97 -8.69
N GLY A 141 18.93 -6.65 -8.65
CA GLY A 141 17.83 -6.40 -7.73
C GLY A 141 17.07 -5.09 -8.03
N GLN A 142 17.33 -4.48 -9.20
CA GLN A 142 16.65 -3.26 -9.63
C GLN A 142 15.26 -3.58 -10.16
N ILE A 143 14.32 -2.66 -9.94
CA ILE A 143 12.96 -2.75 -10.46
C ILE A 143 12.70 -1.56 -11.38
N ARG A 144 12.12 -1.83 -12.56
CA ARG A 144 11.66 -0.79 -13.50
C ARG A 144 10.19 -0.97 -13.83
N TYR A 145 9.52 0.13 -14.11
CA TYR A 145 8.09 0.18 -14.44
C TYR A 145 7.88 0.30 -15.95
N PHE A 146 6.93 -0.50 -16.46
CA PHE A 146 6.50 -0.51 -17.84
C PHE A 146 5.00 -0.21 -17.86
N GLU A 147 4.63 0.93 -18.43
CA GLU A 147 3.28 1.52 -18.32
C GLU A 147 2.69 1.79 -19.73
N ASN A 148 1.37 2.00 -19.80
CA ASN A 148 0.60 2.11 -21.06
C ASN A 148 0.80 0.88 -21.98
N LEU A 149 0.69 -0.32 -21.41
CA LEU A 149 0.83 -1.59 -22.15
C LEU A 149 -0.51 -2.00 -22.78
N ASP A 150 -1.03 -1.17 -23.68
CA ASP A 150 -2.39 -1.29 -24.23
C ASP A 150 -2.52 -2.41 -25.29
N SER A 151 -1.43 -2.77 -25.97
CA SER A 151 -1.46 -3.70 -27.10
C SER A 151 -0.40 -4.82 -27.04
N PRO A 152 -0.56 -5.89 -27.84
CA PRO A 152 0.49 -6.90 -27.99
C PRO A 152 1.81 -6.33 -28.53
N GLU A 153 1.76 -5.27 -29.35
CA GLU A 153 2.96 -4.60 -29.88
C GLU A 153 3.75 -3.90 -28.78
N ASP A 154 3.06 -3.31 -27.80
CA ASP A 154 3.68 -2.62 -26.66
C ASP A 154 4.41 -3.61 -25.74
N VAL A 155 3.80 -4.77 -25.52
CA VAL A 155 4.43 -5.89 -24.81
C VAL A 155 5.68 -6.38 -25.55
N GLU A 156 5.61 -6.53 -26.87
CA GLU A 156 6.77 -6.97 -27.64
C GLU A 156 7.92 -5.94 -27.56
N LYS A 157 7.62 -4.64 -27.66
CA LYS A 157 8.62 -3.57 -27.47
C LYS A 157 9.27 -3.63 -26.09
N ALA A 158 8.49 -3.85 -25.03
CA ALA A 158 9.03 -4.01 -23.68
C ALA A 158 9.98 -5.22 -23.59
N LEU A 159 9.57 -6.37 -24.16
CA LEU A 159 10.38 -7.58 -24.19
C LEU A 159 11.65 -7.42 -25.04
N GLU A 160 11.58 -6.74 -26.19
CA GLU A 160 12.74 -6.42 -27.03
C GLU A 160 13.75 -5.55 -26.26
N LEU A 161 13.26 -4.53 -25.54
CA LEU A 161 14.10 -3.69 -24.70
C LEU A 161 14.82 -4.50 -23.62
N LEU A 162 14.12 -5.39 -22.92
CA LEU A 162 14.72 -6.30 -21.94
C LEU A 162 15.72 -7.27 -22.59
N ARG A 163 15.38 -7.84 -23.75
CA ARG A 163 16.24 -8.77 -24.48
C ARG A 163 17.53 -8.12 -24.96
N SER A 164 17.49 -6.83 -25.31
CA SER A 164 18.64 -6.04 -25.74
C SER A 164 19.65 -5.74 -24.63
N GLY A 165 19.26 -5.90 -23.37
CA GLY A 165 20.06 -5.52 -22.19
C GLY A 165 19.97 -4.04 -21.83
N ASN A 166 19.20 -3.23 -22.58
CA ASN A 166 19.01 -1.80 -22.30
C ASN A 166 17.84 -1.50 -21.36
N GLY A 167 17.13 -2.53 -20.89
CA GLY A 167 15.96 -2.40 -20.01
C GLY A 167 16.23 -1.63 -18.71
N PHE A 168 17.47 -1.58 -18.24
CA PHE A 168 17.83 -0.96 -16.95
C PHE A 168 18.95 0.09 -17.09
N ASN A 169 19.11 0.70 -18.27
CA ASN A 169 20.02 1.84 -18.45
C ASN A 169 19.61 3.06 -17.59
N THR A 170 18.34 3.10 -17.18
CA THR A 170 17.74 4.06 -16.27
C THR A 170 16.64 3.36 -15.46
N LEU A 171 16.25 3.95 -14.33
CA LEU A 171 15.08 3.54 -13.55
C LEU A 171 13.84 4.38 -13.85
N GLU A 172 13.96 5.41 -14.70
CA GLU A 172 12.81 6.19 -15.17
C GLU A 172 11.79 5.29 -15.86
N ARG A 173 10.52 5.64 -15.68
CA ARG A 173 9.38 4.85 -16.15
C ARG A 173 9.39 4.74 -17.68
N TRP A 174 9.21 3.51 -18.16
CA TRP A 174 9.15 3.23 -19.57
C TRP A 174 7.71 3.24 -20.08
N THR A 175 7.48 3.87 -21.23
CA THR A 175 6.26 3.68 -22.02
C THR A 175 6.63 3.48 -23.49
N PRO A 176 5.82 2.76 -24.27
CA PRO A 176 6.09 2.51 -25.69
C PRO A 176 6.25 3.78 -26.52
N GLU A 177 5.49 4.84 -26.20
CA GLU A 177 5.47 6.08 -26.97
C GLU A 177 6.52 7.11 -26.49
N ALA A 178 6.69 7.28 -25.18
CA ALA A 178 7.53 8.36 -24.64
C ALA A 178 9.01 7.97 -24.47
N ASP A 179 9.32 6.68 -24.36
CA ASP A 179 10.71 6.20 -24.18
C ASP A 179 11.04 4.97 -25.04
N PRO A 180 10.78 4.98 -26.36
CA PRO A 180 10.90 3.78 -27.21
C PRO A 180 12.31 3.17 -27.21
N ASN A 181 13.35 3.95 -26.90
CA ASN A 181 14.74 3.50 -26.86
C ASN A 181 15.24 3.16 -25.44
N GLY A 182 14.46 3.38 -24.39
CA GLY A 182 14.88 3.14 -23.01
C GLY A 182 15.93 4.13 -22.50
N GLU A 183 15.94 5.36 -23.02
CA GLU A 183 16.90 6.43 -22.69
C GLU A 183 16.47 7.25 -21.46
N GLY A 184 15.25 7.07 -20.95
CA GLY A 184 14.74 7.80 -19.78
C GLY A 184 14.32 9.22 -20.10
N ALA A 185 13.93 9.49 -21.35
CA ALA A 185 13.47 10.80 -21.82
C ALA A 185 11.99 11.09 -21.52
N SER A 186 11.30 10.20 -20.80
CA SER A 186 9.91 10.43 -20.42
C SER A 186 9.87 11.46 -19.29
N ASP A 187 9.44 12.69 -19.58
CA ASP A 187 8.80 13.54 -18.58
C ASP A 187 7.69 12.69 -17.97
N GLY A 188 7.95 12.20 -16.75
CA GLY A 188 7.45 10.90 -16.34
C GLY A 188 5.94 10.73 -16.58
N PRO A 189 5.48 9.56 -17.05
CA PRO A 189 4.13 9.30 -17.54
C PRO A 189 3.09 9.40 -16.41
N TYR A 190 2.81 10.61 -15.95
CA TYR A 190 1.68 10.93 -15.10
C TYR A 190 0.97 12.12 -15.73
N ARG A 191 -0.34 12.11 -15.60
CA ARG A 191 -1.15 13.27 -15.89
C ARG A 191 -1.41 13.99 -14.59
N THR A 192 -1.10 15.29 -14.55
CA THR A 192 -1.45 16.17 -13.43
C THR A 192 -2.42 17.26 -13.89
N GLY A 193 -3.20 17.80 -12.97
CA GLY A 193 -4.10 18.92 -13.22
C GLY A 193 -4.83 19.37 -11.96
N GLY A 194 -5.96 20.06 -12.14
CA GLY A 194 -6.84 20.47 -11.05
C GLY A 194 -6.99 21.98 -10.96
N MET A 195 -6.83 22.52 -9.75
CA MET A 195 -6.85 23.96 -9.48
C MET A 195 -5.58 24.67 -9.98
N GLU A 196 -5.64 25.99 -10.13
CA GLU A 196 -4.49 26.85 -10.46
C GLU A 196 -4.50 28.10 -9.56
N PRO A 197 -3.37 28.44 -8.90
CA PRO A 197 -2.13 27.65 -8.84
C PRO A 197 -2.32 26.33 -8.07
N ARG A 198 -1.46 25.35 -8.34
CA ARG A 198 -1.26 24.16 -7.50
C ARG A 198 -0.23 24.45 -6.40
N TYR A 199 -0.20 23.61 -5.36
CA TYR A 199 0.76 23.74 -4.27
C TYR A 199 1.49 22.42 -4.02
N LEU A 200 0.75 21.34 -3.74
CA LEU A 200 1.35 20.03 -3.43
C LEU A 200 2.06 19.42 -4.65
N MET A 201 1.58 19.75 -5.85
CA MET A 201 2.08 19.22 -7.12
C MET A 201 2.71 20.30 -8.02
N ASP A 202 3.02 21.49 -7.50
CA ASP A 202 3.48 22.63 -8.30
C ASP A 202 4.84 22.35 -8.97
N ARG A 203 5.74 21.68 -8.25
CA ARG A 203 7.13 21.45 -8.69
C ARG A 203 7.34 20.23 -9.57
N LEU A 204 6.34 19.36 -9.74
CA LEU A 204 6.54 18.04 -10.37
C LEU A 204 7.12 18.10 -11.78
N ASN A 205 6.78 19.15 -12.55
CA ASN A 205 7.24 19.32 -13.93
C ASN A 205 8.45 20.26 -14.06
N ALA A 206 9.02 20.74 -12.94
CA ALA A 206 10.21 21.57 -13.00
C ALA A 206 11.44 20.69 -13.34
N PRO A 207 12.35 21.16 -14.21
CA PRO A 207 13.60 20.44 -14.47
C PRO A 207 14.35 20.17 -13.17
N ASP A 208 14.80 18.93 -12.99
CA ASP A 208 15.54 18.50 -11.79
C ASP A 208 14.84 18.83 -10.46
N SER A 209 13.50 18.88 -10.45
CA SER A 209 12.69 19.19 -9.26
C SER A 209 13.00 18.32 -8.05
N HIS A 210 13.50 17.11 -8.29
CA HIS A 210 13.87 16.13 -7.29
C HIS A 210 15.18 16.44 -6.55
N THR A 211 15.99 17.40 -7.04
CA THR A 211 17.28 17.77 -6.47
C THR A 211 17.16 18.85 -5.40
N ILE A 212 18.10 18.85 -4.46
CA ILE A 212 18.15 19.85 -3.41
C ILE A 212 18.39 21.26 -3.95
N GLU A 213 19.24 21.43 -4.97
CA GLU A 213 19.55 22.76 -5.53
C GLU A 213 18.27 23.43 -6.06
N THR A 214 17.51 22.71 -6.89
CA THR A 214 16.27 23.23 -7.46
C THR A 214 15.23 23.51 -6.37
N TYR A 215 15.19 22.70 -5.30
CA TYR A 215 14.28 22.98 -4.18
C TYR A 215 14.66 24.24 -3.42
N GLU A 216 15.96 24.49 -3.19
CA GLU A 216 16.44 25.70 -2.52
C GLU A 216 16.20 26.96 -3.36
N ASP A 217 16.35 26.89 -4.67
CA ASP A 217 16.12 28.02 -5.59
C ASP A 217 14.65 28.49 -5.57
N ASP A 218 13.70 27.56 -5.35
CA ASP A 218 12.28 27.85 -5.13
C ASP A 218 11.95 28.25 -3.67
N GLY A 219 12.97 28.49 -2.84
CA GLY A 219 12.85 28.87 -1.44
C GLY A 219 12.53 27.72 -0.50
N GLY A 220 12.78 26.47 -0.89
CA GLY A 220 12.70 25.28 -0.04
C GLY A 220 13.66 25.34 1.14
N TYR A 221 13.31 24.66 2.24
CA TYR A 221 13.98 24.69 3.54
C TYR A 221 14.03 26.05 4.26
N ALA A 222 13.64 27.15 3.63
CA ALA A 222 13.53 28.45 4.30
C ALA A 222 12.46 28.44 5.40
N THR A 223 11.37 27.69 5.18
CA THR A 223 10.30 27.52 6.16
C THR A 223 10.81 26.73 7.36
N ALA A 224 11.44 25.57 7.15
CA ALA A 224 12.03 24.78 8.23
C ALA A 224 13.06 25.59 9.03
N ARG A 225 13.98 26.31 8.38
CA ARG A 225 14.96 27.17 9.08
C ARG A 225 14.31 28.20 9.98
N ARG A 226 13.30 28.91 9.48
CA ARG A 226 12.54 29.89 10.25
C ARG A 226 11.79 29.24 11.41
N VAL A 227 11.04 28.17 11.15
CA VAL A 227 10.22 27.49 12.16
C VAL A 227 11.10 26.97 13.30
N LEU A 228 12.19 26.26 12.99
CA LEU A 228 13.08 25.69 13.99
C LEU A 228 13.84 26.73 14.85
N SER A 229 13.86 28.00 14.42
CA SER A 229 14.53 29.08 15.16
C SER A 229 13.57 30.02 15.89
N GLU A 230 12.32 30.11 15.45
CA GLU A 230 11.37 31.13 15.92
C GLU A 230 10.12 30.57 16.60
N ILE A 231 9.78 29.30 16.37
CA ILE A 231 8.53 28.69 16.85
C ILE A 231 8.86 27.57 17.82
N GLU A 232 8.23 27.58 18.99
CA GLU A 232 8.35 26.48 19.94
C GLU A 232 7.53 25.26 19.49
N PRO A 233 7.98 24.02 19.76
CA PRO A 233 7.27 22.80 19.35
C PRO A 233 5.78 22.78 19.70
N ALA A 234 5.43 23.23 20.91
CA ALA A 234 4.03 23.28 21.38
C ALA A 234 3.18 24.27 20.56
N ASP A 235 3.73 25.45 20.24
CA ASP A 235 3.03 26.45 19.43
C ASP A 235 2.82 25.95 18.00
N MET A 236 3.77 25.16 17.48
CA MET A 236 3.62 24.51 16.18
C MET A 236 2.51 23.45 16.20
N VAL A 237 2.42 22.62 17.24
CA VAL A 237 1.31 21.66 17.41
C VAL A 237 -0.04 22.39 17.40
N ASP A 238 -0.13 23.53 18.10
CA ASP A 238 -1.35 24.34 18.12
C ASP A 238 -1.69 24.95 16.75
N GLN A 239 -0.70 25.39 15.97
CA GLN A 239 -0.91 25.85 14.59
C GLN A 239 -1.42 24.72 13.69
N ILE A 240 -0.84 23.52 13.76
CA ILE A 240 -1.30 22.36 12.98
C ILE A 240 -2.67 21.86 13.43
N LYS A 241 -3.00 22.01 14.72
CA LYS A 241 -4.35 21.74 15.21
C LYS A 241 -5.34 22.79 14.69
N ALA A 242 -4.94 24.06 14.66
CA ALA A 242 -5.76 25.16 14.18
C ALA A 242 -5.99 25.12 12.67
N SER A 243 -5.04 24.62 11.87
CA SER A 243 -5.22 24.43 10.41
C SER A 243 -6.30 23.42 10.07
N GLY A 244 -6.56 22.46 10.97
CA GLY A 244 -7.55 21.42 10.73
C GLY A 244 -7.12 20.40 9.68
N ILE A 245 -5.81 20.25 9.41
CA ILE A 245 -5.31 19.16 8.56
C ILE A 245 -5.85 17.84 9.08
N ARG A 246 -6.46 17.05 8.18
CA ARG A 246 -6.91 15.69 8.44
C ARG A 246 -6.03 14.69 7.71
N GLY A 247 -5.81 13.54 8.33
CA GLY A 247 -4.96 12.48 7.82
C GLY A 247 -5.36 12.04 6.40
N ARG A 248 -4.40 12.13 5.49
CA ARG A 248 -4.54 11.92 4.04
C ARG A 248 -4.39 10.46 3.59
N GLY A 249 -4.18 9.54 4.53
CA GLY A 249 -4.04 8.09 4.26
C GLY A 249 -5.32 7.27 4.36
N GLY A 250 -6.50 7.87 4.56
CA GLY A 250 -7.75 7.12 4.64
C GLY A 250 -8.70 7.58 5.74
N ALA A 251 -8.29 7.36 7.00
CA ALA A 251 -9.14 7.54 8.18
C ALA A 251 -9.58 8.98 8.46
N GLY A 252 -8.91 10.00 7.88
CA GLY A 252 -9.29 11.40 8.06
C GLY A 252 -9.17 11.91 9.50
N PHE A 253 -8.32 11.31 10.34
CA PHE A 253 -8.14 11.75 11.74
C PHE A 253 -7.38 13.08 11.79
N PRO A 254 -7.76 14.07 12.63
CA PRO A 254 -7.08 15.37 12.69
C PRO A 254 -5.62 15.26 13.12
N THR A 255 -4.70 15.76 12.30
CA THR A 255 -3.25 15.58 12.46
C THR A 255 -2.73 16.24 13.74
N GLY A 256 -3.06 17.51 13.99
CA GLY A 256 -2.59 18.22 15.19
C GLY A 256 -3.17 17.65 16.50
N VAL A 257 -4.38 17.10 16.46
CA VAL A 257 -4.95 16.37 17.62
C VAL A 257 -4.16 15.10 17.89
N LYS A 258 -3.78 14.36 16.86
CA LYS A 258 -2.97 13.13 16.98
C LYS A 258 -1.62 13.41 17.64
N TRP A 259 -0.97 14.51 17.25
CA TRP A 259 0.32 14.91 17.83
C TRP A 259 0.18 15.27 19.31
N GLY A 260 -0.94 15.88 19.70
CA GLY A 260 -1.26 16.19 21.10
C GLY A 260 -1.48 14.98 22.01
N PHE A 261 -1.55 13.76 21.48
CA PHE A 261 -1.66 12.53 22.29
C PHE A 261 -0.33 12.02 22.82
N LEU A 262 0.80 12.59 22.36
CA LEU A 262 2.11 12.17 22.82
C LEU A 262 2.29 12.53 24.31
N PRO A 263 2.75 11.58 25.15
CA PRO A 263 3.00 11.86 26.55
C PRO A 263 4.18 12.84 26.73
N GLN A 264 3.99 13.78 27.65
CA GLN A 264 5.00 14.77 28.00
C GLN A 264 6.18 14.12 28.73
N GLY A 265 7.41 14.53 28.38
CA GLY A 265 8.63 14.05 29.04
C GLY A 265 9.04 12.60 28.75
N VAL A 266 8.35 11.90 27.84
CA VAL A 266 8.71 10.54 27.43
C VAL A 266 9.51 10.58 26.14
N GLN A 267 10.74 10.08 26.20
CA GLN A 267 11.69 9.97 25.08
C GLN A 267 12.29 8.55 25.01
N PRO A 268 12.83 8.11 23.86
CA PRO A 268 12.72 8.76 22.56
C PRO A 268 11.27 8.74 22.03
N ARG A 269 10.95 9.69 21.16
CA ARG A 269 9.76 9.69 20.31
C ARG A 269 10.15 9.36 18.87
N TYR A 270 9.22 8.82 18.10
CA TYR A 270 9.46 8.50 16.70
C TYR A 270 8.39 9.09 15.78
N MET A 271 8.85 9.54 14.62
CA MET A 271 8.00 9.83 13.48
C MET A 271 8.08 8.67 12.49
N VAL A 272 6.95 8.18 12.01
CA VAL A 272 6.88 7.24 10.90
C VAL A 272 6.03 7.85 9.80
N VAL A 273 6.62 8.05 8.64
CA VAL A 273 5.89 8.41 7.42
C VAL A 273 5.44 7.13 6.76
N ASN A 274 4.12 6.98 6.64
CA ASN A 274 3.49 5.89 5.93
C ASN A 274 3.46 6.22 4.43
N ALA A 275 4.39 5.59 3.70
CA ALA A 275 4.48 5.57 2.24
C ALA A 275 4.18 4.17 1.67
N ASP A 276 3.40 3.37 2.41
CA ASP A 276 2.81 2.12 1.93
C ASP A 276 1.48 2.41 1.21
N GLU A 277 1.58 3.08 0.06
CA GLU A 277 0.44 3.46 -0.78
C GLU A 277 -0.09 2.23 -1.56
N SER A 278 -0.64 1.29 -0.80
CA SER A 278 -1.04 -0.03 -1.30
C SER A 278 -2.52 -0.08 -1.73
N GLU A 279 -3.33 0.92 -1.36
CA GLU A 279 -4.76 0.98 -1.69
C GLU A 279 -4.99 1.11 -3.21
N PRO A 280 -5.64 0.13 -3.86
CA PRO A 280 -5.87 0.18 -5.31
C PRO A 280 -6.66 1.42 -5.71
N GLY A 281 -6.16 2.10 -6.76
CA GLY A 281 -6.67 3.39 -7.21
C GLY A 281 -5.92 4.60 -6.63
N THR A 282 -4.94 4.39 -5.76
CA THR A 282 -4.12 5.45 -5.16
C THR A 282 -2.69 5.43 -5.73
N PHE A 283 -2.17 6.59 -6.12
CA PHE A 283 -0.84 6.73 -6.74
C PHE A 283 -0.30 8.18 -6.64
N LYS A 284 -0.69 8.91 -5.59
CA LYS A 284 -0.33 10.32 -5.34
C LYS A 284 0.99 10.46 -4.60
N ASP A 285 1.22 9.61 -3.61
CA ASP A 285 2.38 9.69 -2.72
C ASP A 285 3.64 9.30 -3.49
N ARG A 286 3.53 8.30 -4.37
CA ARG A 286 4.58 7.91 -5.31
C ARG A 286 5.17 9.11 -6.04
N ILE A 287 4.31 9.91 -6.67
CA ILE A 287 4.75 11.00 -7.55
C ILE A 287 5.43 12.12 -6.75
N VAL A 288 4.97 12.40 -5.53
CA VAL A 288 5.67 13.34 -4.64
C VAL A 288 7.06 12.81 -4.28
N MET A 289 7.20 11.53 -3.93
CA MET A 289 8.51 10.96 -3.58
C MET A 289 9.46 10.83 -4.77
N GLU A 290 8.95 10.65 -5.99
CA GLU A 290 9.77 10.54 -7.20
C GLU A 290 10.26 11.92 -7.70
N TYR A 291 9.40 12.94 -7.66
CA TYR A 291 9.64 14.21 -8.35
C TYR A 291 9.67 15.44 -7.42
N ASP A 292 9.25 15.34 -6.17
CA ASP A 292 9.41 16.40 -5.15
C ASP A 292 9.76 15.85 -3.75
N PRO A 293 10.78 14.97 -3.62
CA PRO A 293 11.16 14.34 -2.36
C PRO A 293 11.56 15.35 -1.28
N HIS A 294 12.17 16.48 -1.64
CA HIS A 294 12.61 17.48 -0.66
C HIS A 294 11.46 18.18 0.05
N GLN A 295 10.29 18.34 -0.59
CA GLN A 295 9.08 18.80 0.08
C GLN A 295 8.63 17.88 1.21
N LEU A 296 8.69 16.57 0.98
CA LEU A 296 8.41 15.58 2.02
C LEU A 296 9.45 15.65 3.13
N ILE A 297 10.74 15.74 2.80
CA ILE A 297 11.82 15.85 3.80
C ILE A 297 11.67 17.11 4.66
N GLU A 298 11.36 18.26 4.06
CA GLU A 298 11.08 19.50 4.82
C GLU A 298 9.87 19.32 5.76
N GLY A 299 8.81 18.68 5.29
CA GLY A 299 7.64 18.35 6.10
C GLY A 299 7.95 17.41 7.26
N ILE A 300 8.87 16.44 7.07
CA ILE A 300 9.33 15.56 8.14
C ILE A 300 10.12 16.35 9.19
N ILE A 301 11.03 17.23 8.78
CA ILE A 301 11.79 18.10 9.70
C ILE A 301 10.84 18.92 10.57
N LEU A 302 9.88 19.57 9.92
CA LEU A 302 8.83 20.37 10.55
C LEU A 302 8.01 19.53 11.54
N SER A 303 7.55 18.36 11.13
CA SER A 303 6.75 17.48 11.98
C SER A 303 7.54 16.93 13.17
N CYS A 304 8.80 16.53 12.95
CA CYS A 304 9.70 16.05 13.99
C CYS A 304 10.03 17.14 15.02
N HIS A 305 10.16 18.40 14.59
CA HIS A 305 10.31 19.52 15.50
C HIS A 305 9.07 19.67 16.40
N ALA A 306 7.86 19.65 15.83
CA ALA A 306 6.61 19.76 16.60
C ALA A 306 6.43 18.65 17.64
N ILE A 307 6.85 17.42 17.32
CA ILE A 307 6.71 16.27 18.21
C ILE A 307 7.97 15.97 19.04
N GLU A 308 9.02 16.77 18.90
CA GLU A 308 10.32 16.59 19.57
C GLU A 308 10.93 15.20 19.32
N SER A 309 10.98 14.78 18.06
CA SER A 309 11.52 13.49 17.61
C SER A 309 12.87 13.69 16.90
N GLU A 310 13.91 13.01 17.37
CA GLU A 310 15.26 13.06 16.76
C GLU A 310 15.50 11.98 15.69
N LYS A 311 14.53 11.07 15.50
CA LYS A 311 14.62 10.02 14.47
C LYS A 311 13.27 9.80 13.80
N ALA A 312 13.28 9.78 12.47
CA ALA A 312 12.13 9.46 11.66
C ALA A 312 12.39 8.22 10.80
N PHE A 313 11.31 7.55 10.41
CA PHE A 313 11.32 6.44 9.47
C PHE A 313 10.37 6.77 8.33
N VAL A 314 10.79 6.54 7.09
CA VAL A 314 9.89 6.52 5.93
C VAL A 314 9.72 5.06 5.56
N TYR A 315 8.54 4.51 5.87
CA TYR A 315 8.18 3.14 5.48
C TYR A 315 7.57 3.21 4.09
N ILE A 316 8.33 2.80 3.07
CA ILE A 316 7.95 2.83 1.66
C ILE A 316 7.66 1.42 1.17
N ARG A 317 6.57 1.22 0.44
CA ARG A 317 6.22 -0.09 -0.13
C ARG A 317 7.33 -0.63 -1.04
N GLY A 318 7.40 -1.96 -1.15
CA GLY A 318 8.46 -2.63 -1.90
C GLY A 318 8.47 -2.30 -3.39
N GLU A 319 7.29 -2.12 -3.98
CA GLU A 319 7.04 -1.88 -5.39
C GLU A 319 7.51 -0.48 -5.81
N TYR A 320 7.60 0.48 -4.89
CA TYR A 320 8.04 1.86 -5.14
C TYR A 320 9.57 1.99 -5.13
N TYR A 321 10.26 1.10 -5.86
CA TYR A 321 11.71 1.10 -5.96
C TYR A 321 12.31 2.41 -6.46
N PHE A 322 11.75 3.04 -7.52
CA PHE A 322 12.29 4.30 -8.03
C PHE A 322 12.10 5.45 -7.05
N ALA A 323 10.93 5.55 -6.42
CA ALA A 323 10.69 6.51 -5.35
C ALA A 323 11.64 6.26 -4.17
N TYR A 324 11.93 5.00 -3.83
CA TYR A 324 12.91 4.63 -2.81
C TYR A 324 14.33 5.08 -3.17
N THR A 325 14.76 4.92 -4.43
CA THR A 325 16.08 5.42 -4.87
C THR A 325 16.12 6.94 -4.85
N ARG A 326 15.10 7.62 -5.38
CA ARG A 326 14.98 9.09 -5.35
C ARG A 326 15.00 9.67 -3.94
N MET A 327 14.26 9.08 -3.02
CA MET A 327 14.26 9.48 -1.61
C MET A 327 15.62 9.23 -0.94
N GLN A 328 16.32 8.14 -1.26
CA GLN A 328 17.66 7.92 -0.72
C GLN A 328 18.65 8.99 -1.19
N ASP A 329 18.62 9.34 -2.48
CA ASP A 329 19.47 10.38 -3.06
C ASP A 329 19.17 11.74 -2.40
N ALA A 330 17.90 12.14 -2.31
CA ALA A 330 17.47 13.38 -1.67
C ALA A 330 17.85 13.45 -0.17
N LEU A 331 17.78 12.32 0.55
CA LEU A 331 18.24 12.24 1.94
C LEU A 331 19.77 12.35 2.05
N ALA A 332 20.53 11.82 1.09
CA ALA A 332 21.97 11.96 1.04
C ALA A 332 22.37 13.42 0.78
N GLU A 333 21.70 14.08 -0.16
CA GLU A 333 21.85 15.51 -0.45
C GLU A 333 21.56 16.39 0.79
N ALA A 334 20.42 16.14 1.45
CA ALA A 334 20.03 16.85 2.66
C ALA A 334 21.05 16.65 3.81
N ARG A 335 21.60 15.45 3.98
CA ARG A 335 22.69 15.19 4.94
C ARG A 335 23.97 15.94 4.55
N ALA A 336 24.35 15.95 3.28
CA ALA A 336 25.55 16.63 2.80
C ALA A 336 25.49 18.16 3.02
N LYS A 337 24.29 18.75 2.98
CA LYS A 337 24.05 20.17 3.29
C LYS A 337 23.89 20.46 4.80
N GLY A 338 23.86 19.42 5.65
CA GLY A 338 23.62 19.56 7.09
C GLY A 338 22.17 19.89 7.47
N TYR A 339 21.21 19.49 6.63
CA TYR A 339 19.76 19.67 6.89
C TYR A 339 19.17 18.47 7.63
N LEU A 340 19.94 17.38 7.68
CA LEU A 340 19.74 16.19 8.51
C LEU A 340 21.07 15.86 9.19
N GLY A 341 20.99 15.17 10.32
CA GLY A 341 22.11 14.84 11.19
C GLY A 341 22.09 15.65 12.49
N GLU A 342 23.27 16.08 12.93
CA GLU A 342 23.43 16.85 14.17
C GLU A 342 23.26 18.36 13.91
N ASN A 343 22.64 19.06 14.87
CA ASN A 343 22.52 20.52 14.88
C ASN A 343 22.00 21.09 13.54
N ILE A 344 20.89 20.55 13.04
CA ILE A 344 20.31 20.91 11.75
C ILE A 344 20.03 22.41 11.69
N PHE A 345 20.44 23.06 10.61
CA PHE A 345 20.35 24.52 10.42
C PHE A 345 20.99 25.38 11.53
N GLY A 346 21.81 24.80 12.42
CA GLY A 346 22.35 25.50 13.58
C GLY A 346 21.35 25.73 14.72
N SER A 347 20.22 25.02 14.73
CA SER A 347 19.13 25.22 15.70
C SER A 347 19.34 24.51 17.04
N GLY A 348 20.36 23.65 17.16
CA GLY A 348 20.56 22.73 18.29
C GLY A 348 19.74 21.44 18.20
N ASN A 349 18.88 21.28 17.19
CA ASN A 349 18.07 20.08 16.99
C ASN A 349 18.85 19.01 16.20
N ASN A 350 18.64 17.75 16.54
CA ASN A 350 19.16 16.62 15.78
C ASN A 350 18.01 15.91 15.07
N LEU A 351 18.21 15.48 13.84
CA LEU A 351 17.24 14.63 13.15
C LEU A 351 17.92 13.75 12.10
N ASP A 352 17.71 12.44 12.22
CA ASP A 352 18.05 11.49 11.17
C ASP A 352 16.80 10.78 10.64
N ILE A 353 16.80 10.46 9.34
CA ILE A 353 15.68 9.82 8.65
C ILE A 353 16.13 8.50 8.05
N VAL A 354 15.49 7.40 8.44
CA VAL A 354 15.77 6.06 7.93
C VAL A 354 14.74 5.70 6.86
N MET A 355 15.20 5.40 5.65
CA MET A 355 14.36 4.74 4.64
C MET A 355 14.24 3.26 4.97
N HIS A 356 13.00 2.77 5.09
CA HIS A 356 12.70 1.36 5.29
C HIS A 356 11.78 0.87 4.17
N ARG A 357 12.28 -0.03 3.34
CA ARG A 357 11.51 -0.60 2.22
C ARG A 357 10.76 -1.85 2.69
N GLY A 358 9.44 -1.84 2.57
CA GLY A 358 8.56 -2.99 2.75
C GLY A 358 8.71 -4.01 1.62
N ALA A 359 7.89 -5.07 1.62
CA ALA A 359 8.07 -6.21 0.70
C ALA A 359 6.75 -6.79 0.13
N GLY A 360 5.81 -5.92 -0.22
CA GLY A 360 4.56 -6.30 -0.92
C GLY A 360 3.54 -6.94 0.02
N ALA A 361 2.96 -6.14 0.91
CA ALA A 361 1.87 -6.54 1.79
C ALA A 361 0.97 -5.33 2.10
N TYR A 362 -0.23 -5.27 1.52
CA TYR A 362 -1.17 -4.15 1.70
C TYR A 362 -1.55 -3.91 3.16
N GLU A 363 -1.60 -4.96 3.99
CA GLU A 363 -1.87 -4.79 5.44
C GLU A 363 -0.83 -3.87 6.10
N CYS A 364 0.40 -3.78 5.58
CA CYS A 364 1.42 -2.86 6.11
C CYS A 364 1.11 -1.38 5.87
N GLY A 365 0.01 -1.05 5.19
CA GLY A 365 -0.59 0.28 5.17
C GLY A 365 -1.39 0.60 6.46
N GLU A 366 -1.83 -0.41 7.20
CA GLU A 366 -2.44 -0.24 8.53
C GLU A 366 -1.37 0.19 9.54
N GLU A 367 -1.70 1.20 10.34
CA GLU A 367 -0.74 1.88 11.22
C GLU A 367 0.08 0.94 12.09
N THR A 368 -0.53 -0.04 12.76
CA THR A 368 0.20 -0.93 13.67
C THR A 368 0.84 -2.12 12.98
N ALA A 369 0.27 -2.61 11.89
CA ALA A 369 0.91 -3.60 11.03
C ALA A 369 2.20 -3.06 10.43
N GLN A 370 2.21 -1.78 9.99
CA GLN A 370 3.39 -1.08 9.52
C GLN A 370 4.50 -1.08 10.57
N LEU A 371 4.18 -0.71 11.82
CA LEU A 371 5.15 -0.70 12.91
C LEU A 371 5.67 -2.10 13.21
N THR A 372 4.81 -3.13 13.15
CA THR A 372 5.23 -4.53 13.30
C THR A 372 6.18 -4.96 12.18
N SER A 373 5.91 -4.56 10.93
CA SER A 373 6.79 -4.81 9.79
C SER A 373 8.13 -4.09 9.94
N LEU A 374 8.11 -2.80 10.30
CA LEU A 374 9.28 -1.98 10.58
C LEU A 374 10.14 -2.54 11.72
N GLU A 375 9.56 -3.25 12.67
CA GLU A 375 10.27 -3.97 13.75
C GLU A 375 10.89 -5.31 13.30
N GLY A 376 10.68 -5.71 12.04
CA GLY A 376 11.21 -6.94 11.47
C GLY A 376 10.37 -8.18 11.80
N TYR A 377 9.06 -8.02 11.95
CA TYR A 377 8.11 -9.12 12.09
C TYR A 377 7.20 -9.19 10.85
N ARG A 378 6.34 -10.22 10.80
CA ARG A 378 5.20 -10.25 9.87
C ARG A 378 4.29 -9.07 10.17
N GLY A 379 3.86 -8.33 9.15
CA GLY A 379 3.03 -7.12 9.26
C GLY A 379 1.61 -7.38 9.78
N GLN A 380 1.48 -7.89 11.00
CA GLN A 380 0.21 -8.16 11.64
C GLN A 380 -0.18 -6.98 12.55
N PRO A 381 -1.44 -6.51 12.50
CA PRO A 381 -1.93 -5.44 13.37
C PRO A 381 -1.80 -5.77 14.85
N ARG A 382 -1.61 -4.74 15.66
CA ARG A 382 -1.51 -4.84 17.14
C ARG A 382 -2.85 -4.54 17.79
N LEU A 383 -3.05 -5.05 19.00
CA LEU A 383 -4.27 -4.77 19.76
C LEU A 383 -4.24 -3.31 20.19
N LYS A 384 -5.36 -2.61 20.00
CA LYS A 384 -5.56 -1.23 20.47
C LYS A 384 -6.67 -1.25 21.54
N PRO A 385 -6.50 -0.61 22.71
CA PRO A 385 -5.30 0.09 23.21
C PRO A 385 -4.17 -0.86 23.70
N PRO A 386 -2.92 -0.35 23.89
CA PRO A 386 -2.50 1.05 23.72
C PRO A 386 -2.39 1.49 22.24
N PHE A 387 -2.63 2.78 21.99
CA PHE A 387 -2.44 3.37 20.66
C PHE A 387 -0.96 3.72 20.42
N PRO A 388 -0.51 3.81 19.16
CA PRO A 388 0.89 4.11 18.83
C PRO A 388 1.45 5.41 19.43
N ALA A 389 0.59 6.42 19.63
CA ALA A 389 0.98 7.68 20.27
C ALA A 389 1.43 7.49 21.73
N VAL A 390 1.04 6.38 22.37
CA VAL A 390 1.50 6.01 23.72
C VAL A 390 2.60 4.94 23.60
N GLU A 391 2.30 3.83 22.93
CA GLU A 391 3.22 2.71 22.72
C GLU A 391 3.15 2.24 21.26
N GLY A 392 4.03 2.80 20.43
CA GLY A 392 4.15 2.48 19.01
C GLY A 392 5.43 1.72 18.70
N LEU A 393 6.27 2.31 17.84
CA LEU A 393 7.53 1.73 17.41
C LEU A 393 8.44 1.49 18.62
N TYR A 394 8.88 0.25 18.80
CA TYR A 394 9.73 -0.16 19.92
C TYR A 394 9.14 0.11 21.31
N ALA A 395 7.79 0.11 21.40
CA ALA A 395 7.03 0.51 22.59
C ALA A 395 7.34 1.95 23.05
N LYS A 396 7.62 2.85 22.10
CA LYS A 396 7.83 4.28 22.35
C LYS A 396 6.74 5.12 21.69
N PRO A 397 6.44 6.33 22.21
CA PRO A 397 5.49 7.22 21.60
C PRO A 397 5.82 7.47 20.13
N THR A 398 4.88 7.15 19.25
CA THR A 398 5.10 7.18 17.81
C THR A 398 3.93 7.83 17.10
N ILE A 399 4.24 8.76 16.19
CA ILE A 399 3.28 9.33 15.26
C ILE A 399 3.48 8.68 13.90
N VAL A 400 2.39 8.11 13.36
CA VAL A 400 2.35 7.65 11.97
C VAL A 400 1.50 8.62 11.15
N ASN A 401 2.05 9.19 10.08
CA ASN A 401 1.29 10.03 9.16
C ASN A 401 1.61 9.69 7.71
N ASN A 402 0.63 9.84 6.82
CA ASN A 402 0.78 9.64 5.38
C ASN A 402 1.61 10.77 4.73
N VAL A 403 2.31 10.45 3.64
CA VAL A 403 3.15 11.37 2.83
C VAL A 403 2.46 12.70 2.54
N GLU A 404 1.27 12.70 1.92
CA GLU A 404 0.55 13.94 1.61
C GLU A 404 0.15 14.73 2.86
N SER A 405 -0.11 14.05 3.99
CA SER A 405 -0.41 14.76 5.26
C SER A 405 0.78 15.61 5.70
N ILE A 406 1.99 15.08 5.51
CA ILE A 406 3.24 15.74 5.87
C ILE A 406 3.60 16.84 4.88
N CYS A 407 3.32 16.66 3.59
CA CYS A 407 3.48 17.73 2.61
C CYS A 407 2.52 18.91 2.89
N ASN A 408 1.29 18.62 3.36
CA ASN A 408 0.37 19.67 3.83
C ASN A 408 0.94 20.47 5.02
N VAL A 409 1.70 19.84 5.93
CA VAL A 409 2.39 20.55 7.03
C VAL A 409 3.37 21.57 6.47
N THR A 410 4.16 21.20 5.44
CA THR A 410 5.09 22.13 4.77
C THR A 410 4.36 23.39 4.29
N HIS A 411 3.24 23.24 3.59
CA HIS A 411 2.50 24.39 3.08
C HIS A 411 1.79 25.21 4.17
N VAL A 412 1.19 24.57 5.17
CA VAL A 412 0.58 25.30 6.30
C VAL A 412 1.62 26.15 7.03
N MET A 413 2.82 25.61 7.26
CA MET A 413 3.88 26.38 7.91
C MET A 413 4.47 27.48 7.02
N ARG A 414 4.38 27.32 5.69
CA ARG A 414 4.86 28.29 4.70
C ARG A 414 3.90 29.48 4.52
N HIS A 415 2.61 29.19 4.40
CA HIS A 415 1.59 30.18 4.01
C HIS A 415 0.67 30.60 5.16
N GLY A 416 0.61 29.82 6.24
CA GLY A 416 -0.20 30.09 7.42
C GLY A 416 -1.52 29.32 7.46
N VAL A 417 -2.10 29.28 8.67
CA VAL A 417 -3.36 28.58 8.97
C VAL A 417 -4.55 29.16 8.22
N ASP A 418 -4.64 30.49 8.16
CA ASP A 418 -5.77 31.17 7.51
C ASP A 418 -5.80 30.89 6.01
N TRP A 419 -4.64 30.92 5.35
CA TRP A 419 -4.50 30.53 3.94
C TRP A 419 -5.02 29.11 3.69
N TYR A 420 -4.67 28.16 4.55
CA TYR A 420 -5.11 26.77 4.36
C TYR A 420 -6.63 26.62 4.41
N LYS A 421 -7.28 27.45 5.23
CA LYS A 421 -8.75 27.47 5.42
C LYS A 421 -9.50 28.22 4.32
N GLU A 422 -8.81 28.91 3.42
CA GLU A 422 -9.44 29.49 2.21
C GLU A 422 -9.95 28.39 1.28
N TYR A 423 -9.41 27.17 1.40
CA TYR A 423 -9.77 26.01 0.60
C TYR A 423 -10.59 25.00 1.40
N GLY A 424 -11.46 24.27 0.69
CA GLY A 424 -12.26 23.20 1.29
C GLY A 424 -13.45 23.71 2.08
N THR A 425 -13.82 22.98 3.12
CA THR A 425 -14.92 23.34 4.03
C THR A 425 -14.41 23.60 5.43
N GLU A 426 -15.26 24.16 6.31
CA GLU A 426 -14.92 24.38 7.72
C GLU A 426 -14.45 23.09 8.42
N ARG A 427 -15.03 21.94 8.06
CA ARG A 427 -14.73 20.63 8.67
C ARG A 427 -13.70 19.80 7.89
N SER A 428 -13.45 20.17 6.64
CA SER A 428 -12.49 19.55 5.75
C SER A 428 -11.70 20.65 5.01
N PRO A 429 -10.83 21.40 5.70
CA PRO A 429 -10.06 22.47 5.09
C PRO A 429 -8.94 21.94 4.21
N GLY A 430 -8.47 22.80 3.31
CA GLY A 430 -7.34 22.56 2.43
C GLY A 430 -7.66 21.84 1.14
N MET A 431 -6.59 21.43 0.46
CA MET A 431 -6.60 20.73 -0.82
C MET A 431 -6.31 19.23 -0.63
N ARG A 432 -6.61 18.48 -1.69
CA ARG A 432 -6.42 17.03 -1.78
C ARG A 432 -5.87 16.70 -3.16
N ILE A 433 -4.96 15.74 -3.24
CA ILE A 433 -4.59 15.10 -4.51
C ILE A 433 -5.55 13.94 -4.75
N PHE A 434 -6.42 14.07 -5.74
CA PHE A 434 -7.34 13.03 -6.18
C PHE A 434 -6.69 12.14 -7.24
N CYS A 435 -6.72 10.83 -7.05
CA CYS A 435 -6.18 9.85 -7.97
C CYS A 435 -7.31 9.30 -8.85
N LEU A 436 -7.52 9.86 -10.04
CA LEU A 436 -8.59 9.41 -10.93
C LEU A 436 -8.10 8.29 -11.86
N SER A 437 -8.83 7.18 -11.89
CA SER A 437 -8.51 5.98 -12.68
C SER A 437 -9.78 5.27 -13.19
N GLY A 438 -9.60 4.16 -13.91
CA GLY A 438 -10.71 3.40 -14.51
C GLY A 438 -11.14 3.95 -15.88
N ASN A 439 -12.39 3.73 -16.28
CA ASN A 439 -12.91 4.02 -17.62
C ASN A 439 -13.19 5.51 -17.85
N VAL A 440 -12.15 6.34 -17.79
CA VAL A 440 -12.16 7.77 -18.11
C VAL A 440 -11.13 8.09 -19.20
N LYS A 441 -11.36 9.18 -19.94
CA LYS A 441 -10.44 9.61 -21.02
C LYS A 441 -9.09 10.10 -20.50
N ARG A 442 -9.08 10.73 -19.32
CA ARG A 442 -7.90 11.38 -18.74
C ARG A 442 -7.70 10.93 -17.28
N PRO A 443 -7.34 9.66 -17.04
CA PRO A 443 -6.89 9.24 -15.72
C PRO A 443 -5.63 10.02 -15.33
N GLY A 444 -5.41 10.25 -14.03
CA GLY A 444 -4.34 11.11 -13.53
C GLY A 444 -4.53 11.60 -12.10
N LEU A 445 -3.61 12.46 -11.66
CA LEU A 445 -3.61 13.14 -10.37
C LEU A 445 -4.18 14.55 -10.51
N TYR A 446 -5.13 14.91 -9.65
CA TYR A 446 -5.77 16.22 -9.70
C TYR A 446 -5.74 16.87 -8.32
N GLU A 447 -5.02 17.98 -8.18
CA GLU A 447 -5.02 18.77 -6.93
C GLU A 447 -6.24 19.68 -6.93
N LEU A 448 -7.17 19.45 -6.01
CA LEU A 448 -8.42 20.20 -5.93
C LEU A 448 -8.74 20.52 -4.47
N PRO A 449 -9.46 21.62 -4.20
CA PRO A 449 -10.01 21.86 -2.87
C PRO A 449 -10.97 20.74 -2.47
N HIS A 450 -11.04 20.45 -1.17
CA HIS A 450 -12.13 19.63 -0.64
C HIS A 450 -13.50 20.18 -1.04
N ALA A 451 -14.51 19.30 -1.07
CA ALA A 451 -15.87 19.58 -1.52
C ALA A 451 -16.03 19.91 -3.01
N THR A 452 -15.00 19.73 -3.83
CA THR A 452 -15.16 19.73 -5.29
C THR A 452 -16.16 18.63 -5.68
N PRO A 453 -17.20 18.90 -6.49
CA PRO A 453 -18.16 17.88 -6.89
C PRO A 453 -17.48 16.70 -7.60
N LEU A 454 -17.88 15.47 -7.28
CA LEU A 454 -17.33 14.28 -7.94
C LEU A 454 -17.51 14.33 -9.48
N SER A 455 -18.64 14.85 -9.95
CA SER A 455 -18.92 15.05 -11.37
C SER A 455 -17.98 16.06 -12.03
N GLU A 456 -17.49 17.05 -11.29
CA GLU A 456 -16.46 17.97 -11.79
C GLU A 456 -15.14 17.24 -12.00
N LEU A 457 -14.68 16.45 -11.02
CA LEU A 457 -13.47 15.64 -11.16
C LEU A 457 -13.56 14.71 -12.38
N VAL A 458 -14.66 13.99 -12.53
CA VAL A 458 -14.81 12.99 -13.61
C VAL A 458 -15.00 13.65 -14.98
N ASN A 459 -15.91 14.62 -15.10
CA ASN A 459 -16.29 15.15 -16.41
C ASN A 459 -15.35 16.26 -16.89
N LYS A 460 -15.04 17.24 -16.02
CA LYS A 460 -14.19 18.38 -16.40
C LYS A 460 -12.73 17.99 -16.43
N HIS A 461 -12.22 17.41 -15.35
CA HIS A 461 -10.80 17.05 -15.25
C HIS A 461 -10.53 15.73 -15.99
N GLY A 462 -11.25 14.66 -15.66
CA GLY A 462 -11.15 13.34 -16.28
C GLY A 462 -11.62 13.24 -17.73
N GLY A 463 -12.33 14.24 -18.24
CA GLY A 463 -12.81 14.26 -19.64
C GLY A 463 -14.03 13.36 -19.89
N GLY A 464 -14.66 12.85 -18.84
CA GLY A 464 -15.82 11.96 -18.93
C GLY A 464 -15.43 10.49 -19.22
N PRO A 465 -16.43 9.66 -19.56
CA PRO A 465 -16.23 8.24 -19.84
C PRO A 465 -15.23 8.02 -20.98
N GLU A 466 -14.45 6.94 -20.87
CA GLU A 466 -13.47 6.52 -21.90
C GLU A 466 -14.12 6.40 -23.30
N ASP A 467 -15.30 5.78 -23.38
CA ASP A 467 -16.15 5.73 -24.58
C ASP A 467 -17.47 6.44 -24.29
N GLU A 468 -17.84 7.42 -25.12
CA GLU A 468 -19.06 8.22 -24.92
C GLU A 468 -20.35 7.40 -25.06
N ASN A 469 -20.30 6.24 -25.70
CA ASN A 469 -21.44 5.32 -25.80
C ASN A 469 -21.64 4.47 -24.54
N HIS A 470 -20.67 4.49 -23.64
CA HIS A 470 -20.61 3.67 -22.44
C HIS A 470 -20.50 4.55 -21.20
N PRO A 471 -21.64 5.04 -20.66
CA PRO A 471 -21.64 5.91 -19.49
C PRO A 471 -21.08 5.20 -18.25
N ILE A 472 -20.51 6.00 -17.35
CA ILE A 472 -20.06 5.54 -16.03
C ILE A 472 -21.29 5.13 -15.22
N LYS A 473 -21.35 3.87 -14.78
CA LYS A 473 -22.44 3.32 -13.95
C LYS A 473 -22.11 3.26 -12.47
N ALA A 474 -20.83 3.24 -12.10
CA ALA A 474 -20.40 3.22 -10.71
C ALA A 474 -19.09 3.98 -10.51
N ILE A 475 -18.92 4.56 -9.33
CA ILE A 475 -17.66 5.18 -8.92
C ILE A 475 -17.29 4.71 -7.51
N VAL A 476 -16.05 4.28 -7.32
CA VAL A 476 -15.47 4.14 -5.97
C VAL A 476 -14.80 5.47 -5.61
N PRO A 477 -15.21 6.18 -4.55
CA PRO A 477 -14.76 7.56 -4.32
C PRO A 477 -13.46 7.70 -3.50
N GLY A 478 -12.94 6.62 -2.91
CA GLY A 478 -11.89 6.72 -1.88
C GLY A 478 -10.89 5.57 -1.79
N GLY A 479 -10.67 4.83 -2.87
CA GLY A 479 -9.90 3.59 -2.93
C GLY A 479 -10.81 2.37 -2.94
N LEU A 480 -10.34 1.25 -3.50
CA LEU A 480 -11.12 0.02 -3.70
C LEU A 480 -11.81 -0.50 -2.43
N SER A 481 -11.28 -0.19 -1.25
CA SER A 481 -11.88 -0.52 0.06
C SER A 481 -13.21 0.16 0.35
N MET A 482 -13.58 1.18 -0.43
CA MET A 482 -14.74 2.03 -0.17
C MET A 482 -15.98 1.59 -0.92
N LYS A 483 -17.15 1.91 -0.37
CA LYS A 483 -18.44 1.60 -0.99
C LYS A 483 -18.63 2.39 -2.28
N LEU A 484 -19.19 1.74 -3.29
CA LEU A 484 -19.48 2.33 -4.60
C LEU A 484 -20.57 3.41 -4.49
N LEU A 485 -20.53 4.42 -5.35
CA LEU A 485 -21.57 5.42 -5.61
C LEU A 485 -22.22 5.16 -6.98
N THR A 486 -23.51 5.47 -7.10
CA THR A 486 -24.31 5.34 -8.33
C THR A 486 -24.55 6.70 -8.98
N PRO A 487 -25.03 6.77 -10.24
CA PRO A 487 -25.12 8.03 -10.99
C PRO A 487 -25.91 9.14 -10.31
N ASP A 488 -26.94 8.81 -9.53
CA ASP A 488 -27.73 9.75 -8.72
C ASP A 488 -26.92 10.44 -7.60
N GLN A 489 -25.74 9.91 -7.29
CA GLN A 489 -24.83 10.41 -6.26
C GLN A 489 -23.58 11.09 -6.84
N PHE A 490 -23.42 11.20 -8.17
CA PHE A 490 -22.19 11.72 -8.78
C PHE A 490 -21.93 13.21 -8.55
N ASP A 491 -22.92 13.97 -8.08
CA ASP A 491 -22.72 15.36 -7.66
C ASP A 491 -22.32 15.49 -6.18
N THR A 492 -22.05 14.37 -5.48
CA THR A 492 -21.60 14.41 -4.08
C THR A 492 -20.27 15.17 -3.97
N PRO A 493 -20.18 16.19 -3.09
CA PRO A 493 -18.92 16.89 -2.81
C PRO A 493 -17.83 15.94 -2.27
N LEU A 494 -16.62 16.08 -2.79
CA LEU A 494 -15.46 15.27 -2.38
C LEU A 494 -14.83 15.81 -1.09
N ASP A 495 -15.54 15.66 0.02
CA ASP A 495 -15.06 15.89 1.38
C ASP A 495 -15.48 14.73 2.31
N PHE A 496 -14.86 14.67 3.49
CA PHE A 496 -15.08 13.55 4.41
C PHE A 496 -16.54 13.44 4.87
N GLU A 497 -17.20 14.58 5.09
CA GLU A 497 -18.57 14.65 5.57
C GLU A 497 -19.56 14.20 4.50
N SER A 498 -19.50 14.83 3.34
CA SER A 498 -20.45 14.62 2.25
C SER A 498 -20.39 13.18 1.71
N ILE A 499 -19.20 12.60 1.60
CA ILE A 499 -19.05 11.19 1.16
C ILE A 499 -19.54 10.21 2.23
N THR A 500 -19.36 10.54 3.52
CA THR A 500 -19.94 9.75 4.62
C THR A 500 -21.47 9.78 4.57
N GLU A 501 -22.06 10.95 4.34
CA GLU A 501 -23.51 11.11 4.18
C GLU A 501 -24.05 10.36 2.96
N ALA A 502 -23.26 10.25 1.89
CA ALA A 502 -23.56 9.43 0.71
C ALA A 502 -23.38 7.91 0.94
N GLY A 503 -22.96 7.50 2.14
CA GLY A 503 -22.82 6.10 2.54
C GLY A 503 -21.50 5.43 2.14
N SER A 504 -20.46 6.22 1.89
CA SER A 504 -19.10 5.74 1.60
C SER A 504 -18.06 6.48 2.47
N LEU A 505 -16.77 6.37 2.18
CA LEU A 505 -15.73 7.21 2.78
C LEU A 505 -14.79 7.74 1.71
N LEU A 506 -14.22 8.92 1.94
CA LEU A 506 -13.28 9.55 1.00
C LEU A 506 -11.92 8.84 0.94
N GLY A 507 -11.60 8.05 1.96
CA GLY A 507 -10.42 7.20 2.02
C GLY A 507 -9.13 7.92 1.56
N SER A 508 -8.34 7.23 0.74
CA SER A 508 -7.07 7.75 0.19
C SER A 508 -7.26 8.75 -0.96
N ALA A 509 -8.51 9.07 -1.31
CA ALA A 509 -8.91 9.81 -2.52
C ALA A 509 -8.54 9.14 -3.84
N GLY A 510 -8.48 7.80 -3.85
CA GLY A 510 -8.52 6.99 -5.07
C GLY A 510 -9.92 6.95 -5.68
N VAL A 511 -10.13 7.63 -6.81
CA VAL A 511 -11.41 7.67 -7.53
C VAL A 511 -11.36 6.72 -8.72
N ILE A 512 -12.16 5.65 -8.69
CA ILE A 512 -12.20 4.62 -9.73
C ILE A 512 -13.54 4.70 -10.45
N ALA A 513 -13.52 5.07 -11.73
CA ALA A 513 -14.70 5.12 -12.57
C ALA A 513 -14.92 3.79 -13.32
N ILE A 514 -16.16 3.28 -13.28
CA ILE A 514 -16.55 2.00 -13.87
C ILE A 514 -17.72 2.25 -14.83
N ASP A 515 -17.54 1.88 -16.10
CA ASP A 515 -18.57 2.02 -17.13
C ASP A 515 -19.54 0.83 -17.21
N ASP A 516 -20.57 0.98 -18.05
CA ASP A 516 -21.63 -0.01 -18.21
C ASP A 516 -21.24 -1.29 -18.97
N ARG A 517 -20.03 -1.35 -19.54
CA ARG A 517 -19.50 -2.58 -20.17
C ARG A 517 -19.01 -3.59 -19.15
N THR A 518 -18.62 -3.12 -17.97
CA THR A 518 -17.96 -3.95 -16.96
C THR A 518 -18.98 -4.76 -16.16
N SER A 519 -18.77 -6.07 -16.00
CA SER A 519 -19.60 -6.90 -15.10
C SER A 519 -19.37 -6.52 -13.64
N MET A 520 -20.43 -6.18 -12.91
CA MET A 520 -20.30 -5.92 -11.48
C MET A 520 -20.03 -7.19 -10.67
N VAL A 521 -20.33 -8.38 -11.19
CA VAL A 521 -19.94 -9.65 -10.59
C VAL A 521 -18.41 -9.82 -10.65
N GLU A 522 -17.81 -9.48 -11.80
CA GLU A 522 -16.35 -9.52 -11.98
C GLU A 522 -15.63 -8.51 -11.09
N VAL A 523 -16.17 -7.28 -10.98
CA VAL A 523 -15.65 -6.27 -10.06
C VAL A 523 -15.70 -6.78 -8.61
N ALA A 524 -16.80 -7.39 -8.18
CA ALA A 524 -16.91 -7.97 -6.84
C ALA A 524 -15.87 -9.09 -6.63
N ARG A 525 -15.75 -10.02 -7.58
CA ARG A 525 -14.79 -11.13 -7.48
C ARG A 525 -13.37 -10.60 -7.39
N ARG A 526 -12.96 -9.72 -8.31
CA ARG A 526 -11.59 -9.20 -8.34
C ARG A 526 -11.25 -8.41 -7.07
N THR A 527 -12.20 -7.63 -6.56
CA THR A 527 -12.07 -6.93 -5.27
C THR A 527 -11.81 -7.92 -4.14
N LEU A 528 -12.58 -9.00 -4.06
CA LEU A 528 -12.40 -9.99 -3.00
C LEU A 528 -11.14 -10.83 -3.15
N SER A 529 -10.76 -11.19 -4.38
CA SER A 529 -9.50 -11.89 -4.63
C SER A 529 -8.31 -11.11 -4.06
N PHE A 530 -8.26 -9.79 -4.27
CA PHE A 530 -7.24 -8.92 -3.68
C PHE A 530 -7.24 -9.01 -2.15
N TYR A 531 -8.39 -8.78 -1.49
CA TYR A 531 -8.43 -8.83 -0.03
C TYR A 531 -8.24 -10.22 0.58
N ARG A 532 -8.53 -11.28 -0.17
CA ARG A 532 -8.22 -12.66 0.23
C ARG A 532 -6.71 -12.87 0.24
N GLU A 533 -6.00 -12.33 -0.75
CA GLU A 533 -4.54 -12.38 -0.84
C GLU A 533 -3.85 -11.55 0.23
N GLU A 534 -4.33 -10.33 0.46
CA GLU A 534 -3.71 -9.35 1.34
C GLU A 534 -4.07 -9.53 2.83
N SER A 535 -4.94 -10.47 3.14
CA SER A 535 -5.32 -10.78 4.52
C SER A 535 -4.11 -11.30 5.30
N CYS A 536 -3.74 -10.62 6.39
CA CYS A 536 -2.62 -11.02 7.25
C CYS A 536 -2.82 -12.37 8.00
N GLY A 537 -3.99 -13.01 7.84
CA GLY A 537 -4.29 -14.34 8.35
C GLY A 537 -4.57 -14.43 9.86
N LYS A 538 -4.58 -13.29 10.57
CA LYS A 538 -4.66 -13.26 12.04
C LYS A 538 -6.04 -13.64 12.60
N CYS A 539 -7.13 -13.15 12.01
CA CYS A 539 -8.49 -13.40 12.52
C CYS A 539 -9.28 -14.31 11.58
N THR A 540 -9.98 -15.29 12.17
CA THR A 540 -10.73 -16.32 11.42
C THR A 540 -11.78 -15.74 10.47
N PRO A 541 -12.62 -14.74 10.87
CA PRO A 541 -13.64 -14.20 9.97
C PRO A 541 -13.03 -13.66 8.68
N CYS A 542 -12.00 -12.82 8.78
CA CYS A 542 -11.31 -12.27 7.62
C CYS A 542 -10.58 -13.36 6.83
N ARG A 543 -9.77 -14.22 7.48
CA ARG A 543 -8.94 -15.20 6.78
C ARG A 543 -9.75 -16.23 6.00
N GLU A 544 -10.79 -16.79 6.62
CA GLU A 544 -11.59 -17.85 5.99
C GLU A 544 -12.75 -17.26 5.17
N GLY A 545 -13.35 -16.18 5.66
CA GLY A 545 -14.56 -15.61 5.07
C GLY A 545 -14.32 -14.99 3.70
N THR A 546 -13.21 -14.27 3.48
CA THR A 546 -12.87 -13.72 2.14
C THR A 546 -12.67 -14.85 1.12
N ALA A 547 -12.00 -15.93 1.51
CA ALA A 547 -11.81 -17.11 0.67
C ALA A 547 -13.13 -17.84 0.35
N TRP A 548 -14.09 -17.88 1.28
CA TRP A 548 -15.42 -18.45 1.00
C TRP A 548 -16.22 -17.58 0.04
N LEU A 549 -16.19 -16.26 0.22
CA LEU A 549 -16.88 -15.33 -0.65
C LEU A 549 -16.32 -15.34 -2.07
N GLU A 550 -14.99 -15.35 -2.23
CA GLU A 550 -14.33 -15.47 -3.54
C GLU A 550 -14.75 -16.75 -4.27
N LYS A 551 -14.81 -17.90 -3.56
CA LYS A 551 -15.28 -19.17 -4.13
C LYS A 551 -16.72 -19.10 -4.61
N ILE A 552 -17.60 -18.38 -3.91
CA ILE A 552 -18.98 -18.19 -4.34
C ILE A 552 -19.02 -17.34 -5.62
N LEU A 553 -18.25 -16.25 -5.67
CA LEU A 553 -18.19 -15.36 -6.83
C LEU A 553 -17.61 -16.06 -8.06
N LEU A 554 -16.53 -16.83 -7.91
CA LEU A 554 -15.99 -17.68 -8.97
C LEU A 554 -17.03 -18.66 -9.50
N ARG A 555 -17.79 -19.30 -8.60
CA ARG A 555 -18.86 -20.21 -9.00
C ARG A 555 -19.97 -19.51 -9.80
N ILE A 556 -20.31 -18.27 -9.43
CA ILE A 556 -21.28 -17.46 -10.20
C ILE A 556 -20.72 -17.12 -11.59
N GLU A 557 -19.44 -16.77 -11.71
CA GLU A 557 -18.77 -16.54 -13.01
C GLU A 557 -18.69 -17.78 -13.89
N GLU A 558 -18.46 -18.95 -13.30
CA GLU A 558 -18.42 -20.25 -13.99
C GLU A 558 -19.80 -20.79 -14.37
N GLY A 559 -20.87 -20.03 -14.11
CA GLY A 559 -22.24 -20.41 -14.45
C GLY A 559 -22.85 -21.47 -13.54
N GLN A 560 -22.35 -21.58 -12.31
CA GLN A 560 -22.79 -22.56 -11.30
C GLN A 560 -23.38 -21.88 -10.05
N GLY A 561 -23.66 -20.58 -10.12
CA GLY A 561 -24.26 -19.81 -9.03
C GLY A 561 -25.66 -20.29 -8.66
N LEU A 562 -26.09 -20.02 -7.44
CA LEU A 562 -27.42 -20.34 -6.92
C LEU A 562 -28.08 -19.08 -6.35
N GLY A 563 -29.41 -18.94 -6.44
CA GLY A 563 -30.10 -17.75 -5.92
C GLY A 563 -29.80 -17.47 -4.44
N LYS A 564 -29.72 -18.53 -3.61
CA LYS A 564 -29.35 -18.46 -2.19
C LYS A 564 -27.93 -17.98 -1.91
N ASP A 565 -27.06 -17.95 -2.93
CA ASP A 565 -25.68 -17.53 -2.76
C ASP A 565 -25.58 -16.04 -2.43
N LEU A 566 -26.52 -15.23 -2.92
CA LEU A 566 -26.54 -13.79 -2.65
C LEU A 566 -26.76 -13.51 -1.15
N GLU A 567 -27.73 -14.21 -0.55
CA GLU A 567 -28.03 -14.13 0.89
C GLU A 567 -26.89 -14.71 1.74
N LEU A 568 -26.24 -15.77 1.26
CA LEU A 568 -25.07 -16.34 1.91
C LEU A 568 -23.88 -15.38 1.89
N MET A 569 -23.64 -14.69 0.78
CA MET A 569 -22.58 -13.69 0.68
C MET A 569 -22.82 -12.51 1.62
N GLU A 570 -24.06 -12.00 1.69
CA GLU A 570 -24.45 -10.96 2.67
C GLU A 570 -24.19 -11.43 4.10
N PHE A 571 -24.63 -12.65 4.44
CA PHE A 571 -24.42 -13.22 5.76
C PHE A 571 -22.93 -13.33 6.12
N ILE A 572 -22.10 -13.83 5.20
CA ILE A 572 -20.66 -13.96 5.48
C ILE A 572 -20.03 -12.58 5.61
N ALA A 573 -20.33 -11.62 4.73
CA ALA A 573 -19.81 -10.26 4.80
C ALA A 573 -20.14 -9.57 6.14
N ASP A 574 -21.38 -9.70 6.62
CA ASP A 574 -21.83 -9.18 7.92
C ASP A 574 -21.21 -9.92 9.12
N ASN A 575 -20.61 -11.09 8.89
CA ASN A 575 -19.83 -11.82 9.88
C ASN A 575 -18.33 -11.51 9.84
N ILE A 576 -17.87 -10.75 8.84
CA ILE A 576 -16.51 -10.22 8.77
C ILE A 576 -16.49 -8.78 9.30
N ALA A 577 -17.37 -7.93 8.76
CA ALA A 577 -17.48 -6.52 9.12
C ALA A 577 -17.85 -6.36 10.61
N GLY A 578 -17.13 -5.49 11.33
CA GLY A 578 -17.32 -5.26 12.77
C GLY A 578 -16.96 -6.44 13.68
N LYS A 579 -16.51 -7.58 13.15
CA LYS A 579 -16.15 -8.80 13.91
C LYS A 579 -14.71 -9.27 13.65
N SER A 580 -13.94 -8.45 12.93
CA SER A 580 -12.53 -8.68 12.65
C SER A 580 -11.63 -7.84 13.57
N PHE A 581 -10.35 -8.20 13.64
CA PHE A 581 -9.41 -7.59 14.57
C PHE A 581 -9.02 -6.15 14.21
N CYS A 582 -8.93 -5.85 12.91
CA CYS A 582 -8.54 -4.54 12.37
C CYS A 582 -9.52 -4.08 11.28
N PRO A 583 -9.45 -2.80 10.86
CA PRO A 583 -10.32 -2.25 9.81
C PRO A 583 -10.21 -2.95 8.46
N PHE A 584 -9.15 -3.73 8.19
CA PHE A 584 -9.05 -4.56 6.98
C PHE A 584 -10.29 -5.43 6.78
N GLY A 585 -10.84 -6.02 7.85
CA GLY A 585 -12.01 -6.90 7.73
C GLY A 585 -13.25 -6.18 7.22
N GLU A 586 -13.42 -4.90 7.53
CA GLU A 586 -14.53 -4.11 6.99
C GLU A 586 -14.24 -3.69 5.53
N ALA A 587 -13.03 -3.17 5.29
CA ALA A 587 -12.55 -2.81 3.96
C ALA A 587 -12.66 -3.96 2.96
N SER A 588 -12.39 -5.19 3.40
CA SER A 588 -12.42 -6.38 2.55
C SER A 588 -13.80 -6.76 2.04
N VAL A 589 -14.88 -6.27 2.66
CA VAL A 589 -16.25 -6.64 2.28
C VAL A 589 -17.14 -5.47 1.93
N TRP A 590 -16.76 -4.22 2.23
CA TRP A 590 -17.55 -3.04 1.89
C TRP A 590 -17.79 -2.89 0.39
N GLY A 591 -16.77 -3.18 -0.43
CA GLY A 591 -16.92 -3.25 -1.88
C GLY A 591 -18.03 -4.22 -2.28
N LEU A 592 -17.97 -5.48 -1.83
CA LEU A 592 -18.98 -6.51 -2.09
C LEU A 592 -20.37 -6.12 -1.55
N GLN A 593 -20.47 -5.66 -0.30
CA GLN A 593 -21.75 -5.28 0.31
C GLN A 593 -22.44 -4.17 -0.49
N SER A 594 -21.69 -3.13 -0.88
CA SER A 594 -22.24 -2.05 -1.70
C SER A 594 -22.62 -2.52 -3.10
N ASN A 595 -21.86 -3.44 -3.65
CA ASN A 595 -22.10 -3.99 -4.97
C ASN A 595 -23.38 -4.86 -5.00
N LEU A 596 -23.54 -5.77 -4.03
CA LEU A 596 -24.76 -6.55 -3.85
C LEU A 596 -25.98 -5.66 -3.60
N LEU A 597 -25.84 -4.58 -2.84
CA LEU A 597 -26.94 -3.65 -2.56
C LEU A 597 -27.39 -2.89 -3.81
N LYS A 598 -26.45 -2.44 -4.64
CA LYS A 598 -26.71 -1.50 -5.75
C LYS A 598 -26.87 -2.17 -7.11
N PHE A 599 -26.24 -3.32 -7.29
CA PHE A 599 -26.18 -4.05 -8.56
C PHE A 599 -26.70 -5.49 -8.44
N ARG A 600 -27.49 -5.81 -7.40
CA ARG A 600 -28.14 -7.14 -7.25
C ARG A 600 -28.74 -7.69 -8.55
N PRO A 601 -29.44 -6.89 -9.38
CA PRO A 601 -30.00 -7.40 -10.62
C PRO A 601 -28.98 -8.02 -11.56
N GLU A 602 -27.75 -7.49 -11.65
CA GLU A 602 -26.68 -8.08 -12.48
C GLU A 602 -26.29 -9.48 -11.98
N PHE A 603 -26.21 -9.68 -10.66
CA PHE A 603 -25.91 -10.99 -10.07
C PHE A 603 -27.06 -11.98 -10.29
N SER A 604 -28.29 -11.55 -10.06
CA SER A 604 -29.48 -12.39 -10.25
C SER A 604 -29.63 -12.81 -11.70
N SER A 605 -29.52 -11.88 -12.66
CA SER A 605 -29.59 -12.19 -14.08
C SER A 605 -28.47 -13.14 -14.52
N GLN A 606 -27.23 -12.93 -14.06
CA GLN A 606 -26.14 -13.85 -14.38
C GLN A 606 -26.43 -15.28 -13.88
N ILE A 607 -26.99 -15.44 -12.68
CA ILE A 607 -27.38 -16.74 -12.14
C ILE A 607 -28.54 -17.36 -12.95
N GLU A 608 -29.60 -16.59 -13.22
CA GLU A 608 -30.77 -17.05 -13.96
C GLU A 608 -30.41 -17.47 -15.40
N ASP A 609 -29.52 -16.72 -16.05
CA ASP A 609 -29.12 -17.00 -17.44
C ASP A 609 -28.18 -18.20 -17.57
N THR A 610 -27.37 -18.48 -16.55
CA THR A 610 -26.32 -19.53 -16.62
C THR A 610 -26.67 -20.80 -15.86
N ASN A 611 -27.47 -20.73 -14.79
CA ASN A 611 -27.94 -21.86 -13.98
C ASN A 611 -29.43 -21.75 -13.63
N PRO A 612 -30.34 -21.71 -14.64
CA PRO A 612 -31.77 -21.50 -14.42
C PRO A 612 -32.44 -22.59 -13.57
N ASP A 613 -31.87 -23.79 -13.55
CA ASP A 613 -32.38 -24.94 -12.79
C ASP A 613 -31.82 -24.99 -11.35
N GLU A 614 -30.99 -24.03 -10.95
CA GLU A 614 -30.30 -23.96 -9.66
C GLU A 614 -29.59 -25.28 -9.27
N VAL A 615 -28.91 -25.91 -10.23
CA VAL A 615 -28.20 -27.16 -9.98
C VAL A 615 -27.00 -26.87 -9.07
N GLY A 616 -27.07 -27.35 -7.84
CA GLY A 616 -26.01 -27.17 -6.85
C GLY A 616 -24.74 -27.97 -7.19
N PRO A 617 -23.58 -27.55 -6.64
CA PRO A 617 -22.33 -28.27 -6.85
C PRO A 617 -22.41 -29.69 -6.30
N VAL A 618 -21.84 -30.66 -7.03
CA VAL A 618 -21.70 -32.03 -6.54
C VAL A 618 -20.64 -32.02 -5.43
N LEU A 619 -21.10 -32.02 -4.18
CA LEU A 619 -20.20 -32.16 -3.05
C LEU A 619 -19.60 -33.56 -3.08
N PRO A 620 -18.26 -33.72 -3.09
CA PRO A 620 -17.66 -35.04 -2.96
C PRO A 620 -18.15 -35.65 -1.65
N ILE A 621 -18.72 -36.85 -1.74
CA ILE A 621 -19.12 -37.62 -0.56
C ILE A 621 -17.85 -37.77 0.26
N ARG A 622 -17.81 -37.13 1.45
CA ARG A 622 -16.67 -37.28 2.35
C ARG A 622 -16.52 -38.77 2.61
N PRO A 623 -15.31 -39.36 2.43
CA PRO A 623 -15.10 -40.72 2.89
C PRO A 623 -15.49 -40.76 4.37
N ASP A 624 -16.16 -41.84 4.76
CA ASP A 624 -16.54 -42.01 6.15
C ASP A 624 -15.25 -42.18 6.96
N TYR A 625 -14.70 -41.07 7.47
CA TYR A 625 -13.43 -41.02 8.21
C TYR A 625 -13.48 -41.87 9.48
N ARG A 626 -14.69 -42.25 9.89
CA ARG A 626 -14.93 -43.18 10.98
C ARG A 626 -16.10 -44.11 10.60
N PRO A 627 -15.83 -45.20 9.85
CA PRO A 627 -16.88 -46.13 9.39
C PRO A 627 -17.73 -46.72 10.53
N ASN A 628 -17.21 -46.66 11.76
CA ASN A 628 -17.84 -47.15 12.98
C ASN A 628 -18.20 -46.00 13.93
N THR A 629 -18.93 -44.98 13.44
CA THR A 629 -19.39 -43.85 14.28
C THR A 629 -20.19 -44.28 15.52
N HIS A 630 -20.81 -45.47 15.47
CA HIS A 630 -21.57 -46.09 16.56
C HIS A 630 -20.71 -46.89 17.56
N GLU A 631 -19.45 -47.14 17.28
CA GLU A 631 -18.53 -47.75 18.25
C GLU A 631 -17.88 -46.65 19.10
N GLU A 632 -17.51 -46.95 20.34
CA GLU A 632 -16.72 -46.02 21.15
C GLU A 632 -15.34 -45.80 20.52
N SER A 633 -14.76 -44.60 20.65
CA SER A 633 -13.39 -44.39 20.17
C SER A 633 -12.47 -45.31 20.97
N GLY A 634 -11.79 -46.25 20.31
CA GLY A 634 -10.94 -47.27 20.94
C GLY A 634 -9.73 -46.76 21.74
N LEU A 635 -9.64 -45.45 22.01
CA LEU A 635 -8.75 -44.88 23.02
C LEU A 635 -9.44 -44.93 24.38
N ARG A 636 -9.48 -46.12 24.96
CA ARG A 636 -9.71 -46.36 26.40
C ARG A 636 -8.54 -47.13 27.00
N ASP A 637 -7.33 -46.65 26.78
CA ASP A 637 -6.19 -46.93 27.66
C ASP A 637 -4.99 -46.07 27.24
N SER A 638 -5.04 -44.77 27.53
CA SER A 638 -3.80 -44.08 27.88
C SER A 638 -3.63 -44.27 29.37
N THR A 639 -3.08 -45.41 29.78
CA THR A 639 -2.34 -45.47 31.03
C THR A 639 -1.16 -44.51 30.88
N PHE A 640 -1.40 -43.22 31.13
CA PHE A 640 -0.35 -42.27 31.42
C PHE A 640 0.25 -42.70 32.77
N ALA A 641 1.09 -43.75 32.74
CA ALA A 641 2.01 -43.98 33.83
C ALA A 641 2.91 -42.74 33.90
N PRO A 642 2.96 -42.02 35.03
CA PRO A 642 3.88 -40.90 35.15
C PRO A 642 5.29 -41.46 34.98
N ALA A 643 5.95 -41.11 33.88
CA ALA A 643 7.39 -41.28 33.77
C ALA A 643 7.99 -40.43 34.90
N GLY A 644 8.58 -41.09 35.89
CA GLY A 644 9.06 -40.46 37.10
C GLY A 644 10.00 -39.30 36.83
N GLY A 645 9.90 -38.27 37.69
CA GLY A 645 10.95 -37.29 37.93
C GLY A 645 10.79 -35.96 37.21
N ASN A 646 10.20 -35.01 37.93
CA ASN A 646 10.29 -33.55 37.76
C ASN A 646 9.44 -32.92 36.65
N ILE A 647 8.19 -32.61 36.99
CA ILE A 647 7.53 -31.40 36.48
C ILE A 647 7.30 -30.49 37.68
N VAL A 648 8.01 -29.37 37.69
CA VAL A 648 7.74 -28.23 38.57
C VAL A 648 6.45 -27.59 38.06
N LEU A 649 5.35 -27.78 38.79
CA LEU A 649 4.16 -26.96 38.64
C LEU A 649 4.40 -25.67 39.41
N HIS A 650 4.55 -24.56 38.69
CA HIS A 650 4.47 -23.22 39.27
C HIS A 650 3.00 -22.74 39.17
N ASP A 651 2.18 -23.24 40.10
CA ASP A 651 0.94 -22.57 40.49
C ASP A 651 1.27 -21.66 41.66
N ASP A 652 1.38 -20.36 41.39
CA ASP A 652 1.14 -19.30 42.38
C ASP A 652 1.05 -17.98 41.60
N LEU A 653 -0.14 -17.36 41.62
CA LEU A 653 -0.43 -15.91 41.62
C LEU A 653 -1.82 -15.64 41.01
N VAL A 654 -2.87 -16.08 41.71
CA VAL A 654 -4.13 -15.34 41.78
C VAL A 654 -4.31 -14.94 43.25
N PRO A 655 -4.16 -13.66 43.62
CA PRO A 655 -4.66 -13.19 44.90
C PRO A 655 -6.16 -12.93 44.76
N GLY A 656 -6.96 -13.62 45.57
CA GLY A 656 -8.37 -13.34 45.76
C GLY A 656 -8.60 -12.03 46.53
N ASP A 657 -9.84 -11.54 46.41
CA ASP A 657 -10.38 -10.36 47.07
C ASP A 657 -10.19 -10.35 48.59
N ASP A 658 -9.70 -9.22 49.10
CA ASP A 658 -10.07 -8.57 50.37
C ASP A 658 -10.06 -7.05 50.18
#